data_AF-A0A2D7W1B2-F1
#
_entry.id   AF-A0A2D7W1B2-F1
#
_cell.length_a   1.000
_cell.length_b   1.000
_cell.length_c   1.000
_cell.angle_alpha   90.00
_cell.angle_beta   90.00
_cell.angle_gamma   90.00
#
_symmetry.space_group_name_H-M   'P 1'
#
loop_
_entity.id
_entity.type
_entity.pdbx_description
1 polymer ?
#
loop_
_entity_poly.entity_id
_entity_poly.type
_entity_poly.pdbx_seq_one_letter_code
_entity_poly.pdbx_strand_id
1 'polypeptide(L)'
;MESGARAGLVGKVVGSRYEVRALLARGGMATVYEAVDLRLDRLVALKVMHPHLAADPGFVARFEREAKSAARLSHPHVVAVYDQGEADGLVYLAMELIPGRTLRDVIRNYGPLTTEQALVFLEPVVEALAAAHAAGLVHRDIKPENVLISHDGRVKVADFGLARAVATSETNATAGVLIGTVAYLAPEQVERGEADERTDFYAAGICLFEMVTGQVPHGGDSPLSVAYQHVNSDVPAPSSVRSGIPPEADAIVRTATRRDPGQRYRNSQDFLADVRRARASLPAPTPFMDAPAMNDTLVVGLDNPAAAGSGLGYEPGAGSDVADEVDDGYTDYGDHADYGDSDEFDDDDFGEYEDQRPRRGVRLFVAIAVIVAIAGAGVAGWWLAVGPGTYSPTPDVVGQTFDEATATLAAEGLAIEATAEQYSEPVPAGSVLTTDPGPGEGIAASGTVGVVVSLGPERYAVPDVRGSTPKEATEAIVSAGLASGGRVEAFDDQIPAGQVARTDPPIGDPVPPDTPVDLIVSKGPEPVELPDITGKKQGVAIKRLEEAGVQVSAVKEFSDSVAQGRVVSMSPKAATVVDSGSTVEIVVSKGPPPVEVPDLIDMRQDNAVAELERLGLVAEIDDGEVTRLNRVFDQSPSPGELVPRGTTVILRII
;
A
#
# COMPACT_ATOMS: atom_id res chain seq x y z
N MET A 1 30.61 -2.46 17.65
CA MET A 1 30.96 -3.02 16.32
C MET A 1 29.66 -3.42 15.64
N GLU A 2 28.86 -2.45 15.22
CA GLU A 2 27.48 -2.65 14.72
C GLU A 2 27.28 -2.10 13.29
N SER A 3 28.35 -2.01 12.49
CA SER A 3 28.24 -1.51 11.10
C SER A 3 27.90 -2.60 10.07
N GLY A 4 27.45 -3.79 10.48
CA GLY A 4 27.27 -4.95 9.61
C GLY A 4 25.89 -5.11 8.96
N ALA A 5 24.84 -4.48 9.51
CA ALA A 5 23.45 -4.76 9.12
C ALA A 5 22.89 -3.85 8.01
N ARG A 6 23.61 -2.78 7.62
CA ARG A 6 23.15 -1.81 6.60
C ARG A 6 23.46 -2.19 5.14
N ALA A 7 24.22 -3.26 4.90
CA ALA A 7 24.48 -3.75 3.55
C ALA A 7 23.68 -5.05 3.34
N GLY A 8 22.56 -4.95 2.62
CA GLY A 8 21.86 -6.12 2.10
C GLY A 8 22.77 -6.99 1.21
N LEU A 9 22.21 -7.94 0.47
CA LEU A 9 23.02 -8.76 -0.43
C LEU A 9 23.63 -7.99 -1.60
N VAL A 10 23.24 -6.73 -1.81
CA VAL A 10 23.77 -5.84 -2.86
C VAL A 10 25.30 -5.71 -2.78
N GLY A 11 25.96 -5.97 -3.90
CA GLY A 11 27.42 -6.01 -4.03
C GLY A 11 28.06 -7.34 -3.58
N LYS A 12 27.28 -8.30 -3.09
CA LYS A 12 27.77 -9.65 -2.73
C LYS A 12 27.49 -10.64 -3.86
N VAL A 13 28.28 -11.72 -3.86
CA VAL A 13 28.05 -12.86 -4.75
C VAL A 13 27.40 -13.98 -3.97
N VAL A 14 26.19 -14.38 -4.35
CA VAL A 14 25.45 -15.50 -3.77
C VAL A 14 25.80 -16.78 -4.54
N GLY A 15 26.10 -17.86 -3.81
CA GLY A 15 26.38 -19.18 -4.41
C GLY A 15 27.61 -19.21 -5.32
N SER A 16 28.55 -18.26 -5.14
CA SER A 16 29.71 -18.08 -6.04
C SER A 16 29.33 -17.94 -7.52
N ARG A 17 28.10 -17.49 -7.81
CA ARG A 17 27.54 -17.43 -9.17
C ARG A 17 26.76 -16.15 -9.44
N TYR A 18 25.99 -15.67 -8.48
CA TYR A 18 25.06 -14.56 -8.70
C TYR A 18 25.57 -13.29 -8.02
N GLU A 19 26.09 -12.35 -8.80
CA GLU A 19 26.50 -11.04 -8.29
C GLU A 19 25.28 -10.14 -8.17
N VAL A 20 24.91 -9.78 -6.94
CA VAL A 20 23.72 -8.99 -6.65
C VAL A 20 23.98 -7.52 -6.94
N ARG A 21 23.20 -6.91 -7.83
CA ARG A 21 23.36 -5.53 -8.29
C ARG A 21 22.45 -4.54 -7.59
N ALA A 22 21.17 -4.89 -7.43
CA ALA A 22 20.17 -3.98 -6.88
C ALA A 22 19.14 -4.76 -6.07
N LEU A 23 18.65 -4.12 -5.00
CA LEU A 23 17.43 -4.57 -4.33
C LEU A 23 16.25 -4.21 -5.21
N LEU A 24 15.39 -5.18 -5.40
CA LEU A 24 14.36 -5.13 -6.41
C LEU A 24 13.01 -5.04 -5.67
N ALA A 25 12.76 -5.89 -4.65
CA ALA A 25 11.71 -5.70 -3.62
C ALA A 25 11.86 -6.67 -2.44
N ARG A 26 11.11 -6.46 -1.35
CA ARG A 26 11.19 -7.23 -0.07
C ARG A 26 9.87 -7.87 0.36
N GLY A 27 9.56 -9.09 -0.07
CA GLY A 27 8.37 -9.84 0.34
C GLY A 27 8.36 -10.29 1.82
N GLY A 28 7.20 -10.74 2.29
CA GLY A 28 7.06 -11.33 3.63
C GLY A 28 7.81 -12.67 3.81
N MET A 29 8.11 -13.38 2.71
CA MET A 29 8.82 -14.67 2.75
C MET A 29 10.22 -14.61 2.10
N ALA A 30 10.47 -13.61 1.26
CA ALA A 30 11.67 -13.55 0.45
C ALA A 30 11.98 -12.12 0.02
N THR A 31 13.26 -11.81 -0.14
CA THR A 31 13.72 -10.59 -0.79
C THR A 31 14.18 -10.90 -2.20
N VAL A 32 13.74 -10.13 -3.20
CA VAL A 32 14.13 -10.30 -4.60
C VAL A 32 15.13 -9.23 -4.99
N TYR A 33 16.18 -9.66 -5.67
CA TYR A 33 17.27 -8.81 -6.13
C TYR A 33 17.46 -8.93 -7.64
N GLU A 34 17.93 -7.85 -8.27
CA GLU A 34 18.56 -7.97 -9.60
C GLU A 34 19.97 -8.52 -9.39
N ALA A 35 20.32 -9.56 -10.13
CA ALA A 35 21.65 -10.16 -10.09
C ALA A 35 22.17 -10.50 -11.48
N VAL A 36 23.49 -10.61 -11.61
CA VAL A 36 24.16 -11.14 -12.79
C VAL A 36 24.54 -12.58 -12.53
N ASP A 37 24.14 -13.48 -13.41
CA ASP A 37 24.69 -14.83 -13.47
C ASP A 37 26.10 -14.78 -14.08
N LEU A 38 27.13 -14.83 -13.24
CA LEU A 38 28.54 -14.71 -13.65
C LEU A 38 29.02 -15.86 -14.57
N ARG A 39 28.28 -16.97 -14.64
CA ARG A 39 28.62 -18.09 -15.53
C ARG A 39 28.04 -17.93 -16.92
N LEU A 40 26.87 -17.31 -17.03
CA LEU A 40 26.12 -17.17 -18.29
C LEU A 40 26.08 -15.72 -18.81
N ASP A 41 26.65 -14.78 -18.06
CA ASP A 41 26.71 -13.34 -18.36
C ASP A 41 25.34 -12.74 -18.73
N ARG A 42 24.35 -12.98 -17.87
CA ARG A 42 22.98 -12.49 -18.05
C ARG A 42 22.38 -11.95 -16.75
N LEU A 43 21.46 -11.02 -16.88
CA LEU A 43 20.65 -10.54 -15.76
C LEU A 43 19.58 -11.56 -15.38
N VAL A 44 19.37 -11.72 -14.07
CA VAL A 44 18.37 -12.60 -13.46
C VAL A 44 17.71 -11.88 -12.30
N ALA A 45 16.47 -12.27 -12.00
CA ALA A 45 15.86 -11.96 -10.71
C ALA A 45 16.25 -13.07 -9.72
N LEU A 46 16.84 -12.69 -8.60
CA LEU A 46 17.30 -13.61 -7.56
C LEU A 46 16.41 -13.45 -6.33
N LYS A 47 15.50 -14.40 -6.12
CA LYS A 47 14.59 -14.44 -4.96
C LYS A 47 15.27 -15.22 -3.84
N VAL A 48 15.61 -14.52 -2.74
CA VAL A 48 16.32 -15.07 -1.59
C VAL A 48 15.37 -15.16 -0.39
N MET A 49 15.20 -16.34 0.17
CA MET A 49 14.31 -16.57 1.32
C MET A 49 14.81 -15.87 2.57
N HIS A 50 13.90 -15.42 3.42
CA HIS A 50 14.28 -14.83 4.70
C HIS A 50 14.92 -15.89 5.63
N PRO A 51 15.89 -15.52 6.47
CA PRO A 51 16.65 -16.48 7.29
C PRO A 51 15.78 -17.39 8.15
N HIS A 52 14.65 -16.88 8.68
CA HIS A 52 13.75 -17.66 9.52
C HIS A 52 13.03 -18.80 8.77
N LEU A 53 12.80 -18.66 7.46
CA LEU A 53 12.22 -19.71 6.61
C LEU A 53 13.29 -20.68 6.10
N ALA A 54 14.49 -20.17 5.82
CA ALA A 54 15.62 -21.01 5.43
C ALA A 54 16.06 -21.98 6.56
N ALA A 55 15.75 -21.65 7.82
CA ALA A 55 16.04 -22.50 8.97
C ALA A 55 15.07 -23.68 9.17
N ASP A 56 13.91 -23.71 8.49
CA ASP A 56 12.95 -24.82 8.56
C ASP A 56 13.22 -25.84 7.44
N PRO A 57 13.77 -27.04 7.75
CA PRO A 57 14.09 -28.06 6.73
C PRO A 57 12.84 -28.55 5.98
N GLY A 58 11.68 -28.55 6.64
CA GLY A 58 10.43 -28.96 6.02
C GLY A 58 9.97 -27.96 4.96
N PHE A 59 10.08 -26.67 5.26
CA PHE A 59 9.82 -25.60 4.29
C PHE A 59 10.79 -25.67 3.11
N VAL A 60 12.11 -25.76 3.37
CA VAL A 60 13.14 -25.81 2.32
C VAL A 60 12.92 -27.00 1.37
N ALA A 61 12.65 -28.19 1.90
CA ALA A 61 12.39 -29.37 1.07
C ALA A 61 11.14 -29.23 0.17
N ARG A 62 10.09 -28.56 0.67
CA ARG A 62 8.87 -28.26 -0.13
C ARG A 62 9.17 -27.21 -1.20
N PHE A 63 9.82 -26.12 -0.81
CA PHE A 63 10.26 -25.05 -1.71
C PHE A 63 11.08 -25.60 -2.87
N GLU A 64 12.06 -26.46 -2.59
CA GLU A 64 12.87 -27.07 -3.63
C GLU A 64 12.06 -27.93 -4.60
N ARG A 65 11.09 -28.70 -4.09
CA ARG A 65 10.25 -29.56 -4.91
C ARG A 65 9.34 -28.74 -5.83
N GLU A 66 8.83 -27.62 -5.34
CA GLU A 66 8.00 -26.70 -6.12
C GLU A 66 8.83 -25.96 -7.18
N ALA A 67 9.99 -25.43 -6.80
CA ALA A 67 10.93 -24.79 -7.73
C ALA A 67 11.39 -25.75 -8.84
N LYS A 68 11.70 -27.01 -8.52
CA LYS A 68 12.03 -28.04 -9.53
C LYS A 68 10.87 -28.36 -10.48
N SER A 69 9.64 -28.28 -9.99
CA SER A 69 8.43 -28.45 -10.83
C SER A 69 8.24 -27.25 -11.76
N ALA A 70 8.36 -26.03 -11.23
CA ALA A 70 8.26 -24.79 -11.99
C ALA A 70 9.37 -24.65 -13.05
N ALA A 71 10.60 -25.10 -12.77
CA ALA A 71 11.72 -25.07 -13.72
C ALA A 71 11.53 -25.95 -14.96
N ARG A 72 10.59 -26.91 -14.93
CA ARG A 72 10.24 -27.71 -16.11
C ARG A 72 9.28 -26.99 -17.05
N LEU A 73 8.66 -25.91 -16.59
CA LEU A 73 7.66 -25.17 -17.35
C LEU A 73 8.36 -24.12 -18.23
N SER A 74 8.37 -24.38 -19.53
CA SER A 74 8.86 -23.43 -20.54
C SER A 74 7.69 -22.95 -21.39
N HIS A 75 7.22 -21.74 -21.15
CA HIS A 75 6.10 -21.15 -21.86
C HIS A 75 6.30 -19.64 -22.05
N PRO A 76 5.89 -19.03 -23.18
CA PRO A 76 6.06 -17.58 -23.42
C PRO A 76 5.45 -16.69 -22.35
N HIS A 77 4.37 -17.14 -21.71
CA HIS A 77 3.63 -16.40 -20.68
C HIS A 77 3.93 -16.86 -19.25
N VAL A 78 5.00 -17.64 -19.05
CA VAL A 78 5.46 -18.04 -17.71
C VAL A 78 6.87 -17.50 -17.50
N VAL A 79 7.14 -16.96 -16.32
CA VAL A 79 8.50 -16.57 -15.92
C VAL A 79 9.35 -17.82 -15.76
N ALA A 80 10.43 -17.91 -16.54
CA ALA A 80 11.29 -19.09 -16.50
C ALA A 80 12.10 -19.14 -15.21
N VAL A 81 12.10 -20.29 -14.55
CA VAL A 81 13.02 -20.58 -13.44
C VAL A 81 14.29 -21.21 -14.01
N TYR A 82 15.44 -20.61 -13.69
CA TYR A 82 16.73 -21.02 -14.25
C TYR A 82 17.53 -21.92 -13.34
N ASP A 83 17.51 -21.64 -12.05
CA ASP A 83 18.30 -22.36 -11.06
C ASP A 83 17.72 -22.17 -9.67
N GLN A 84 18.05 -23.10 -8.77
CA GLN A 84 17.82 -22.96 -7.35
C GLN A 84 19.08 -23.38 -6.60
N GLY A 85 19.27 -22.87 -5.38
CA GLY A 85 20.39 -23.31 -4.58
C GLY A 85 20.32 -22.89 -3.12
N GLU A 86 21.22 -23.47 -2.36
CA GLU A 86 21.50 -23.11 -0.98
C GLU A 86 22.99 -22.74 -0.90
N ALA A 87 23.29 -21.54 -0.41
CA ALA A 87 24.65 -21.08 -0.22
C ALA A 87 24.72 -20.06 0.92
N ASP A 88 25.77 -20.14 1.74
CA ASP A 88 26.02 -19.19 2.83
C ASP A 88 24.83 -19.06 3.81
N GLY A 89 24.09 -20.15 4.01
CA GLY A 89 22.88 -20.19 4.85
C GLY A 89 21.64 -19.52 4.22
N LEU A 90 21.70 -19.21 2.93
CA LEU A 90 20.61 -18.61 2.15
C LEU A 90 20.05 -19.63 1.17
N VAL A 91 18.73 -19.75 1.13
CA VAL A 91 18.00 -20.47 0.08
C VAL A 91 17.56 -19.47 -0.97
N TYR A 92 17.87 -19.72 -2.24
CA TYR A 92 17.57 -18.81 -3.32
C TYR A 92 17.03 -19.50 -4.58
N LEU A 93 16.32 -18.71 -5.39
CA LEU A 93 15.76 -19.09 -6.68
C LEU A 93 16.15 -18.03 -7.71
N ALA A 94 16.84 -18.44 -8.76
CA ALA A 94 17.18 -17.58 -9.88
C ALA A 94 16.17 -17.76 -11.01
N MET A 95 15.54 -16.66 -11.42
CA MET A 95 14.49 -16.64 -12.43
C MET A 95 14.75 -15.57 -13.50
N GLU A 96 14.01 -15.64 -14.59
CA GLU A 96 14.00 -14.64 -15.65
C GLU A 96 13.66 -13.26 -15.08
N LEU A 97 14.52 -12.27 -15.34
CA LEU A 97 14.26 -10.88 -15.01
C LEU A 97 13.34 -10.27 -16.07
N ILE A 98 12.18 -9.76 -15.65
CA ILE A 98 11.23 -9.10 -16.54
C ILE A 98 11.28 -7.58 -16.31
N PRO A 99 11.94 -6.81 -17.19
CA PRO A 99 11.88 -5.36 -17.11
C PRO A 99 10.47 -4.91 -17.53
N GLY A 100 9.73 -4.24 -16.67
CA GLY A 100 8.31 -3.92 -16.91
C GLY A 100 7.56 -3.51 -15.66
N ARG A 101 6.23 -3.54 -15.72
CA ARG A 101 5.30 -3.21 -14.62
C ARG A 101 4.37 -4.38 -14.25
N THR A 102 3.79 -4.42 -13.06
CA THR A 102 2.83 -5.47 -12.67
C THR A 102 1.46 -5.09 -13.19
N LEU A 103 0.53 -6.05 -13.23
CA LEU A 103 -0.86 -5.74 -13.50
C LEU A 103 -1.45 -4.84 -12.40
N ARG A 104 -0.97 -4.98 -11.15
CA ARG A 104 -1.32 -4.05 -10.05
C ARG A 104 -0.96 -2.61 -10.40
N ASP A 105 0.25 -2.38 -10.89
CA ASP A 105 0.71 -1.03 -11.28
C ASP A 105 -0.11 -0.48 -12.45
N VAL A 106 -0.49 -1.34 -13.41
CA VAL A 106 -1.38 -0.95 -14.53
C VAL A 106 -2.74 -0.48 -13.99
N ILE A 107 -3.38 -1.26 -13.12
CA ILE A 107 -4.68 -0.91 -12.53
C ILE A 107 -4.56 0.39 -11.71
N ARG A 108 -3.49 0.56 -10.93
CA ARG A 108 -3.28 1.77 -10.11
C ARG A 108 -3.05 3.01 -10.97
N ASN A 109 -2.23 2.91 -12.01
CA ASN A 109 -1.78 4.08 -12.77
C ASN A 109 -2.79 4.52 -13.85
N TYR A 110 -3.56 3.59 -14.43
CA TYR A 110 -4.56 3.88 -15.47
C TYR A 110 -6.00 3.83 -14.96
N GLY A 111 -6.22 3.30 -13.74
CA GLY A 111 -7.56 3.06 -13.21
C GLY A 111 -8.26 1.87 -13.88
N PRO A 112 -9.59 1.79 -13.74
CA PRO A 112 -10.40 0.73 -14.35
C PRO A 112 -10.25 0.64 -15.87
N LEU A 113 -9.79 -0.51 -16.37
CA LEU A 113 -9.57 -0.80 -17.79
C LEU A 113 -10.89 -0.98 -18.57
N THR A 114 -10.85 -0.81 -19.89
CA THR A 114 -11.95 -1.31 -20.73
C THR A 114 -11.93 -2.83 -20.78
N THR A 115 -13.05 -3.47 -21.10
CA THR A 115 -13.13 -4.94 -21.15
C THR A 115 -12.19 -5.52 -22.20
N GLU A 116 -12.06 -4.87 -23.36
CA GLU A 116 -11.15 -5.25 -24.42
C GLU A 116 -9.70 -5.25 -23.96
N GLN A 117 -9.29 -4.21 -23.20
CA GLN A 117 -7.96 -4.10 -22.61
C GLN A 117 -7.73 -5.16 -21.54
N ALA A 118 -8.69 -5.37 -20.64
CA ALA A 118 -8.59 -6.38 -19.59
C ALA A 118 -8.42 -7.80 -20.17
N LEU A 119 -9.14 -8.12 -21.24
CA LEU A 119 -9.03 -9.42 -21.91
C LEU A 119 -7.69 -9.59 -22.67
N VAL A 120 -7.03 -8.51 -23.09
CA VAL A 120 -5.65 -8.58 -23.64
C VAL A 120 -4.67 -9.08 -22.59
N PHE A 121 -4.86 -8.73 -21.31
CA PHE A 121 -4.03 -9.24 -20.22
C PHE A 121 -4.47 -10.62 -19.73
N LEU A 122 -5.78 -10.86 -19.65
CA LEU A 122 -6.32 -12.13 -19.16
C LEU A 122 -5.97 -13.32 -20.06
N GLU A 123 -6.00 -13.16 -21.38
CA GLU A 123 -5.72 -14.27 -22.29
C GLU A 123 -4.32 -14.90 -22.07
N PRO A 124 -3.22 -14.14 -22.07
CA PRO A 124 -1.90 -14.66 -21.70
C PRO A 124 -1.83 -15.32 -20.32
N VAL A 125 -2.56 -14.79 -19.33
CA VAL A 125 -2.62 -15.37 -17.98
C VAL A 125 -3.28 -16.76 -18.03
N VAL A 126 -4.41 -16.89 -18.73
CA VAL A 126 -5.09 -18.18 -18.87
C VAL A 126 -4.28 -19.16 -19.73
N GLU A 127 -3.52 -18.67 -20.73
CA GLU A 127 -2.56 -19.50 -21.48
C GLU A 127 -1.43 -20.04 -20.58
N ALA A 128 -0.90 -19.20 -19.69
CA ALA A 128 0.10 -19.61 -18.71
C ALA A 128 -0.45 -20.69 -17.77
N LEU A 129 -1.67 -20.49 -17.26
CA LEU A 129 -2.38 -21.48 -16.44
C LEU A 129 -2.61 -22.79 -17.20
N ALA A 130 -3.02 -22.73 -18.47
CA ALA A 130 -3.20 -23.92 -19.31
C ALA A 130 -1.89 -24.70 -19.46
N ALA A 131 -0.76 -24.02 -19.67
CA ALA A 131 0.55 -24.65 -19.76
C ALA A 131 0.96 -25.30 -18.42
N ALA A 132 0.72 -24.63 -17.30
CA ALA A 132 1.04 -25.14 -15.97
C ALA A 132 0.18 -26.37 -15.61
N HIS A 133 -1.13 -26.30 -15.84
CA HIS A 133 -2.06 -27.39 -15.55
C HIS A 133 -1.77 -28.62 -16.41
N ALA A 134 -1.41 -28.43 -17.69
CA ALA A 134 -0.94 -29.51 -18.55
C ALA A 134 0.34 -30.20 -18.03
N ALA A 135 1.16 -29.46 -17.26
CA ALA A 135 2.34 -29.99 -16.56
C ALA A 135 2.03 -30.52 -15.15
N GLY A 136 0.76 -30.53 -14.73
CA GLY A 136 0.32 -30.97 -13.40
C GLY A 136 0.64 -29.99 -12.27
N LEU A 137 0.86 -28.70 -12.59
CA LEU A 137 1.19 -27.65 -11.64
C LEU A 137 0.02 -26.68 -11.51
N VAL A 138 -0.47 -26.48 -10.28
CA VAL A 138 -1.47 -25.45 -9.93
C VAL A 138 -0.74 -24.24 -9.36
N HIS A 139 -1.11 -23.04 -9.78
CA HIS A 139 -0.46 -21.78 -9.37
C HIS A 139 -0.77 -21.40 -7.92
N ARG A 140 -2.05 -21.43 -7.52
CA ARG A 140 -2.60 -21.19 -6.16
C ARG A 140 -2.55 -19.77 -5.62
N ASP A 141 -1.79 -18.88 -6.26
CA ASP A 141 -1.65 -17.47 -5.85
C ASP A 141 -1.79 -16.52 -7.04
N ILE A 142 -2.83 -16.67 -7.87
CA ILE A 142 -3.06 -15.75 -8.99
C ILE A 142 -3.59 -14.41 -8.45
N LYS A 143 -2.84 -13.35 -8.70
CA LYS A 143 -3.18 -11.97 -8.32
C LYS A 143 -2.44 -10.96 -9.21
N PRO A 144 -2.87 -9.68 -9.29
CA PRO A 144 -2.24 -8.69 -10.17
C PRO A 144 -0.74 -8.47 -9.92
N GLU A 145 -0.25 -8.70 -8.71
CA GLU A 145 1.17 -8.61 -8.34
C GLU A 145 2.02 -9.69 -9.01
N ASN A 146 1.41 -10.84 -9.32
CA ASN A 146 2.07 -12.00 -9.92
C ASN A 146 1.95 -12.03 -11.45
N VAL A 147 1.34 -11.01 -12.06
CA VAL A 147 1.23 -10.83 -13.51
C VAL A 147 2.12 -9.67 -13.93
N LEU A 148 3.19 -9.98 -14.66
CA LEU A 148 4.19 -9.02 -15.13
C LEU A 148 3.93 -8.63 -16.58
N ILE A 149 4.03 -7.34 -16.88
CA ILE A 149 3.94 -6.76 -18.22
C ILE A 149 5.28 -6.12 -18.56
N SER A 150 6.02 -6.75 -19.46
CA SER A 150 7.30 -6.23 -19.93
C SER A 150 7.14 -4.98 -20.81
N HIS A 151 8.23 -4.22 -20.99
CA HIS A 151 8.24 -2.99 -21.80
C HIS A 151 7.86 -3.23 -23.28
N ASP A 152 8.07 -4.45 -23.80
CA ASP A 152 7.66 -4.82 -25.15
C ASP A 152 6.22 -5.37 -25.24
N GLY A 153 5.48 -5.31 -24.13
CA GLY A 153 4.08 -5.69 -24.05
C GLY A 153 3.83 -7.17 -23.79
N ARG A 154 4.87 -8.01 -23.65
CA ARG A 154 4.67 -9.42 -23.26
C ARG A 154 4.20 -9.52 -21.81
N VAL A 155 3.15 -10.31 -21.61
CA VAL A 155 2.58 -10.64 -20.30
C VAL A 155 3.14 -11.98 -19.83
N LYS A 156 3.57 -12.06 -18.57
CA LYS A 156 4.09 -13.29 -17.95
C LYS A 156 3.58 -13.45 -16.52
N VAL A 157 3.23 -14.68 -16.17
CA VAL A 157 2.83 -15.08 -14.81
C VAL A 157 4.06 -15.60 -14.06
N ALA A 158 4.20 -15.16 -12.82
CA ALA A 158 5.31 -15.51 -11.93
C ALA A 158 4.81 -16.10 -10.60
N ASP A 159 5.71 -16.67 -9.80
CA ASP A 159 5.41 -17.20 -8.45
C ASP A 159 4.44 -18.39 -8.39
N PHE A 160 4.58 -19.36 -9.31
CA PHE A 160 3.86 -20.64 -9.24
C PHE A 160 4.15 -21.40 -7.93
N GLY A 161 3.14 -21.50 -7.06
CA GLY A 161 3.08 -22.48 -5.97
C GLY A 161 3.87 -22.17 -4.70
N LEU A 162 4.71 -21.12 -4.66
CA LEU A 162 5.70 -20.93 -3.58
C LEU A 162 5.16 -20.38 -2.25
N ALA A 163 3.89 -19.94 -2.19
CA ALA A 163 3.41 -19.03 -1.14
C ALA A 163 2.54 -19.64 -0.01
N ARG A 164 2.16 -20.92 -0.05
CA ARG A 164 1.27 -21.49 0.99
C ARG A 164 1.79 -22.73 1.72
N ALA A 165 3.09 -22.95 1.70
CA ALA A 165 3.76 -23.97 2.51
C ALA A 165 3.69 -23.76 4.05
N VAL A 166 2.97 -22.74 4.55
CA VAL A 166 2.86 -22.39 5.98
C VAL A 166 1.48 -22.73 6.58
N ALA A 167 0.47 -23.07 5.78
CA ALA A 167 -0.90 -23.25 6.28
C ALA A 167 -1.20 -24.61 6.95
N THR A 168 -0.24 -25.54 7.04
CA THR A 168 -0.43 -26.87 7.64
C THR A 168 0.31 -27.08 8.96
N SER A 169 0.69 -26.02 9.67
CA SER A 169 1.25 -26.13 11.02
C SER A 169 0.46 -25.25 11.98
N GLU A 170 -0.15 -25.88 12.99
CA GLU A 170 -1.03 -25.33 14.03
C GLU A 170 -0.31 -24.36 15.00
N THR A 171 0.55 -23.45 14.53
CA THR A 171 1.28 -22.53 15.42
C THR A 171 1.42 -21.14 14.81
N ASN A 172 0.64 -20.20 15.36
CA ASN A 172 0.91 -18.76 15.46
C ASN A 172 1.63 -18.11 14.26
N ALA A 173 0.97 -18.03 13.10
CA ALA A 173 1.40 -17.14 12.03
C ALA A 173 0.93 -15.70 12.32
N THR A 174 1.88 -14.81 12.59
CA THR A 174 1.70 -13.38 12.80
C THR A 174 0.81 -12.72 11.73
N ALA A 175 -0.18 -11.97 12.19
CA ALA A 175 -1.31 -11.39 11.45
C ALA A 175 -0.97 -10.32 10.36
N GLY A 176 0.30 -10.05 10.07
CA GLY A 176 0.70 -8.98 9.14
C GLY A 176 0.84 -9.38 7.66
N VAL A 177 0.98 -10.67 7.34
CA VAL A 177 1.32 -11.13 5.97
C VAL A 177 0.08 -11.55 5.14
N LEU A 178 -1.10 -11.56 5.77
CA LEU A 178 -2.32 -12.14 5.18
C LEU A 178 -3.28 -11.12 4.55
N ILE A 179 -2.99 -9.82 4.59
CA ILE A 179 -4.00 -8.79 4.27
C ILE A 179 -4.27 -8.67 2.76
N GLY A 180 -3.23 -8.70 1.89
CA GLY A 180 -3.42 -8.49 0.44
C GLY A 180 -3.80 -9.74 -0.36
N THR A 181 -3.44 -10.93 0.12
CA THR A 181 -3.63 -12.19 -0.61
C THR A 181 -5.06 -12.74 -0.47
N VAL A 182 -5.80 -12.35 0.56
CA VAL A 182 -7.13 -12.94 0.84
C VAL A 182 -8.20 -12.51 -0.17
N ALA A 183 -8.04 -11.36 -0.83
CA ALA A 183 -8.99 -10.85 -1.80
C ALA A 183 -9.15 -11.71 -3.08
N TYR A 184 -8.19 -12.61 -3.35
CA TYR A 184 -8.21 -13.50 -4.52
C TYR A 184 -8.39 -14.98 -4.16
N LEU A 185 -8.55 -15.29 -2.86
CA LEU A 185 -8.67 -16.68 -2.40
C LEU A 185 -9.95 -17.32 -2.91
N ALA A 186 -9.82 -18.54 -3.41
CA ALA A 186 -10.99 -19.34 -3.76
C ALA A 186 -11.66 -19.90 -2.49
N PRO A 187 -12.99 -20.12 -2.50
CA PRO A 187 -13.75 -20.64 -1.36
C PRO A 187 -13.17 -21.94 -0.79
N GLU A 188 -12.80 -22.88 -1.66
CA GLU A 188 -12.24 -24.17 -1.26
C GLU A 188 -10.89 -24.08 -0.52
N GLN A 189 -10.11 -23.03 -0.79
CA GLN A 189 -8.85 -22.77 -0.09
C GLN A 189 -9.06 -22.27 1.34
N VAL A 190 -10.26 -21.75 1.64
CA VAL A 190 -10.67 -21.29 2.97
C VAL A 190 -11.38 -22.41 3.72
N GLU A 191 -12.30 -23.13 3.07
CA GLU A 191 -13.10 -24.19 3.70
C GLU A 191 -12.31 -25.47 3.98
N ARG A 192 -11.53 -25.94 3.00
CA ARG A 192 -10.90 -27.27 3.03
C ARG A 192 -9.38 -27.22 3.03
N GLY A 193 -8.79 -26.04 2.76
CA GLY A 193 -7.36 -25.91 2.51
C GLY A 193 -6.90 -26.65 1.24
N GLU A 194 -7.84 -27.08 0.40
CA GLU A 194 -7.58 -27.77 -0.86
C GLU A 194 -7.44 -26.75 -1.99
N ALA A 195 -6.60 -27.05 -2.98
CA ALA A 195 -6.43 -26.24 -4.17
C ALA A 195 -6.18 -27.13 -5.39
N ASP A 196 -7.04 -27.00 -6.39
CA ASP A 196 -6.93 -27.65 -7.69
C ASP A 196 -6.85 -26.61 -8.82
N GLU A 197 -6.85 -27.05 -10.07
CA GLU A 197 -6.82 -26.17 -11.25
C GLU A 197 -7.93 -25.10 -11.25
N ARG A 198 -9.08 -25.38 -10.62
CA ARG A 198 -10.25 -24.51 -10.63
C ARG A 198 -10.12 -23.38 -9.61
N THR A 199 -9.25 -23.53 -8.63
CA THR A 199 -8.82 -22.46 -7.72
C THR A 199 -8.19 -21.31 -8.52
N ASP A 200 -7.33 -21.62 -9.48
CA ASP A 200 -6.70 -20.60 -10.33
C ASP A 200 -7.71 -19.89 -11.24
N PHE A 201 -8.76 -20.60 -11.68
CA PHE A 201 -9.82 -20.00 -12.48
C PHE A 201 -10.60 -18.96 -11.67
N TYR A 202 -10.91 -19.27 -10.41
CA TYR A 202 -11.57 -18.33 -9.51
C TYR A 202 -10.76 -17.05 -9.36
N ALA A 203 -9.49 -17.18 -8.99
CA ALA A 203 -8.58 -16.05 -8.79
C ALA A 203 -8.38 -15.22 -10.07
N ALA A 204 -8.27 -15.85 -11.25
CA ALA A 204 -8.23 -15.15 -12.53
C ALA A 204 -9.55 -14.41 -12.84
N GLY A 205 -10.70 -14.96 -12.44
CA GLY A 205 -12.00 -14.29 -12.50
C GLY A 205 -12.08 -13.05 -11.62
N ILE A 206 -11.53 -13.11 -10.41
CA ILE A 206 -11.40 -11.95 -9.52
C ILE A 206 -10.48 -10.89 -10.14
N CYS A 207 -9.35 -11.28 -10.72
CA CYS A 207 -8.47 -10.36 -11.45
C CYS A 207 -9.20 -9.66 -12.61
N LEU A 208 -10.03 -10.38 -13.37
CA LEU A 208 -10.83 -9.76 -14.43
C LEU A 208 -11.84 -8.76 -13.86
N PHE A 209 -12.56 -9.13 -12.80
CA PHE A 209 -13.51 -8.23 -12.13
C PHE A 209 -12.84 -6.93 -11.71
N GLU A 210 -11.68 -7.02 -11.06
CA GLU A 210 -10.95 -5.85 -10.60
C GLU A 210 -10.38 -5.03 -11.75
N MET A 211 -9.84 -5.65 -12.81
CA MET A 211 -9.34 -4.91 -13.98
C MET A 211 -10.42 -4.01 -14.58
N VAL A 212 -11.68 -4.46 -14.67
CA VAL A 212 -12.75 -3.70 -15.34
C VAL A 212 -13.51 -2.76 -14.40
N THR A 213 -13.50 -3.02 -13.09
CA THR A 213 -14.19 -2.19 -12.08
C THR A 213 -13.27 -1.25 -11.30
N GLY A 214 -11.99 -1.58 -11.20
CA GLY A 214 -10.97 -0.93 -10.36
C GLY A 214 -10.98 -1.32 -8.89
N GLN A 215 -11.84 -2.26 -8.48
CA GLN A 215 -11.94 -2.71 -7.10
C GLN A 215 -12.18 -4.22 -7.03
N VAL A 216 -11.77 -4.85 -5.92
CA VAL A 216 -12.06 -6.27 -5.67
C VAL A 216 -13.54 -6.47 -5.31
N PRO A 217 -14.14 -7.65 -5.58
CA PRO A 217 -15.58 -7.88 -5.37
C PRO A 217 -15.97 -8.00 -3.90
N HIS A 218 -15.06 -8.47 -3.06
CA HIS A 218 -15.25 -8.63 -1.63
C HIS A 218 -14.23 -7.80 -0.88
N GLY A 219 -14.71 -6.92 -0.01
CA GLY A 219 -13.91 -6.03 0.82
C GLY A 219 -14.37 -6.09 2.27
N GLY A 220 -13.50 -5.74 3.20
CA GLY A 220 -13.82 -5.73 4.62
C GLY A 220 -12.64 -5.28 5.47
N ASP A 221 -12.92 -4.88 6.70
CA ASP A 221 -11.94 -4.34 7.64
C ASP A 221 -10.99 -5.42 8.20
N SER A 222 -11.29 -6.71 7.98
CA SER A 222 -10.44 -7.82 8.37
C SER A 222 -10.27 -8.87 7.26
N PRO A 223 -9.08 -9.50 7.14
CA PRO A 223 -8.86 -10.57 6.18
C PRO A 223 -9.83 -11.74 6.37
N LEU A 224 -10.15 -12.09 7.62
CA LEU A 224 -11.12 -13.14 7.91
C LEU A 224 -12.51 -12.82 7.36
N SER A 225 -12.94 -11.55 7.42
CA SER A 225 -14.22 -11.11 6.83
C SER A 225 -14.25 -11.30 5.31
N VAL A 226 -13.17 -10.92 4.62
CA VAL A 226 -13.05 -11.10 3.17
C VAL A 226 -13.06 -12.59 2.80
N ALA A 227 -12.30 -13.42 3.52
CA ALA A 227 -12.31 -14.87 3.33
C ALA A 227 -13.71 -15.47 3.53
N TYR A 228 -14.44 -15.02 4.56
CA TYR A 228 -15.81 -15.46 4.83
C TYR A 228 -16.76 -15.06 3.69
N GLN A 229 -16.59 -13.87 3.11
CA GLN A 229 -17.39 -13.43 1.96
C GLN A 229 -17.16 -14.30 0.72
N HIS A 230 -15.93 -14.69 0.40
CA HIS A 230 -15.68 -15.61 -0.71
C HIS A 230 -16.46 -16.94 -0.55
N VAL A 231 -16.55 -17.45 0.67
CA VAL A 231 -17.28 -18.69 0.99
C VAL A 231 -18.81 -18.50 0.95
N ASN A 232 -19.31 -17.38 1.49
CA ASN A 232 -20.75 -17.23 1.76
C ASN A 232 -21.50 -16.31 0.80
N SER A 233 -20.79 -15.52 0.01
CA SER A 233 -21.34 -14.54 -0.92
C SER A 233 -20.92 -14.86 -2.35
N ASP A 234 -21.82 -14.63 -3.30
CA ASP A 234 -21.46 -14.72 -4.72
C ASP A 234 -20.77 -13.44 -5.16
N VAL A 235 -19.79 -13.58 -6.05
CA VAL A 235 -19.15 -12.43 -6.72
C VAL A 235 -20.18 -11.72 -7.60
N PRO A 236 -20.39 -10.41 -7.44
CA PRO A 236 -21.37 -9.67 -8.23
C PRO A 236 -20.94 -9.58 -9.70
N ALA A 237 -21.91 -9.27 -10.58
CA ALA A 237 -21.59 -8.98 -11.97
C ALA A 237 -20.79 -7.65 -12.04
N PRO A 238 -19.66 -7.58 -12.75
CA PRO A 238 -18.95 -6.33 -13.02
C PRO A 238 -19.87 -5.18 -13.44
N SER A 239 -20.85 -5.44 -14.33
CA SER A 239 -21.80 -4.44 -14.81
C SER A 239 -22.73 -3.85 -13.74
N SER A 240 -22.94 -4.56 -12.64
CA SER A 240 -23.70 -4.06 -11.48
C SER A 240 -22.91 -3.06 -10.64
N VAL A 241 -21.58 -3.11 -10.71
CA VAL A 241 -20.67 -2.19 -10.01
C VAL A 241 -20.35 -0.98 -10.88
N ARG A 242 -20.08 -1.20 -12.18
CA ARG A 242 -19.75 -0.14 -13.13
C ARG A 242 -20.55 -0.30 -14.41
N SER A 243 -21.33 0.73 -14.75
CA SER A 243 -22.11 0.75 -15.99
C SER A 243 -21.22 0.80 -17.24
N GLY A 244 -21.72 0.23 -18.34
CA GLY A 244 -21.00 0.20 -19.61
C GLY A 244 -20.05 -1.00 -19.79
N ILE A 245 -19.97 -1.90 -18.82
CA ILE A 245 -19.25 -3.17 -18.98
C ILE A 245 -20.09 -4.13 -19.85
N PRO A 246 -19.52 -4.71 -20.94
CA PRO A 246 -20.19 -5.67 -21.79
C PRO A 246 -20.58 -6.97 -21.07
N PRO A 247 -21.67 -7.64 -21.48
CA PRO A 247 -22.14 -8.88 -20.87
C PRO A 247 -21.13 -10.04 -20.97
N GLU A 248 -20.18 -9.97 -21.90
CA GLU A 248 -19.08 -10.92 -22.01
C GLU A 248 -18.21 -10.97 -20.75
N ALA A 249 -17.87 -9.82 -20.16
CA ALA A 249 -17.10 -9.77 -18.91
C ALA A 249 -17.92 -10.36 -17.75
N ASP A 250 -19.20 -10.04 -17.67
CA ASP A 250 -20.10 -10.60 -16.66
C ASP A 250 -20.20 -12.12 -16.77
N ALA A 251 -20.26 -12.66 -17.99
CA ALA A 251 -20.34 -14.09 -18.23
C ALA A 251 -19.06 -14.83 -17.81
N ILE A 252 -17.89 -14.26 -18.13
CA ILE A 252 -16.61 -14.84 -17.76
C ILE A 252 -16.43 -14.80 -16.24
N VAL A 253 -16.61 -13.63 -15.61
CA VAL A 253 -16.47 -13.50 -14.15
C VAL A 253 -17.42 -14.46 -13.45
N ARG A 254 -18.71 -14.42 -13.76
CA ARG A 254 -19.72 -15.28 -13.13
C ARG A 254 -19.40 -16.78 -13.24
N THR A 255 -18.84 -17.22 -14.36
CA THR A 255 -18.49 -18.63 -14.59
C THR A 255 -17.21 -18.99 -13.84
N ALA A 256 -16.18 -18.15 -13.93
CA ALA A 256 -14.90 -18.33 -13.23
C ALA A 256 -15.06 -18.35 -11.70
N THR A 257 -15.93 -17.49 -11.16
CA THR A 257 -16.04 -17.23 -9.71
C THR A 257 -17.23 -17.92 -9.05
N ARG A 258 -17.74 -19.03 -9.62
CA ARG A 258 -18.74 -19.86 -8.93
C ARG A 258 -18.17 -20.40 -7.63
N ARG A 259 -18.95 -20.38 -6.55
CA ARG A 259 -18.51 -20.93 -5.26
C ARG A 259 -18.17 -22.40 -5.35
N ASP A 260 -19.08 -23.21 -5.90
CA ASP A 260 -18.84 -24.60 -6.24
C ASP A 260 -17.83 -24.73 -7.41
N PRO A 261 -16.63 -25.30 -7.19
CA PRO A 261 -15.64 -25.50 -8.25
C PRO A 261 -16.18 -26.34 -9.41
N GLY A 262 -17.12 -27.26 -9.15
CA GLY A 262 -17.78 -28.10 -10.17
C GLY A 262 -18.58 -27.33 -11.21
N GLN A 263 -18.95 -26.09 -10.90
CA GLN A 263 -19.73 -25.21 -11.78
C GLN A 263 -18.87 -24.17 -12.51
N ARG A 264 -17.55 -24.16 -12.28
CA ARG A 264 -16.59 -23.31 -13.01
C ARG A 264 -16.24 -23.93 -14.36
N TYR A 265 -15.26 -23.34 -15.05
CA TYR A 265 -14.67 -23.96 -16.23
C TYR A 265 -14.11 -25.34 -15.90
N ARG A 266 -14.39 -26.32 -16.77
CA ARG A 266 -13.96 -27.70 -16.58
C ARG A 266 -12.44 -27.85 -16.65
N ASN A 267 -11.79 -27.05 -17.49
CA ASN A 267 -10.34 -27.00 -17.67
C ASN A 267 -9.92 -25.64 -18.27
N SER A 268 -8.61 -25.38 -18.31
CA SER A 268 -8.07 -24.11 -18.80
C SER A 268 -8.34 -23.87 -20.28
N GLN A 269 -8.51 -24.92 -21.09
CA GLN A 269 -8.82 -24.79 -22.52
C GLN A 269 -10.24 -24.25 -22.74
N ASP A 270 -11.21 -24.72 -21.96
CA ASP A 270 -12.59 -24.23 -21.99
C ASP A 270 -12.63 -22.76 -21.54
N PHE A 271 -11.84 -22.37 -20.51
CA PHE A 271 -11.70 -20.98 -20.08
C PHE A 271 -11.05 -20.11 -21.16
N LEU A 272 -9.92 -20.54 -21.72
CA LEU A 272 -9.21 -19.81 -22.77
C LEU A 272 -10.08 -19.61 -24.02
N ALA A 273 -10.87 -20.62 -24.40
CA ALA A 273 -11.79 -20.54 -25.53
C ALA A 273 -12.90 -19.50 -25.30
N ASP A 274 -13.38 -19.35 -24.06
CA ASP A 274 -14.37 -18.32 -23.69
C ASP A 274 -13.76 -16.91 -23.76
N VAL A 275 -12.57 -16.72 -23.19
CA VAL A 275 -11.82 -15.45 -23.25
C VAL A 275 -11.58 -15.03 -24.71
N ARG A 276 -11.09 -15.93 -25.57
CA ARG A 276 -10.87 -15.64 -26.99
C ARG A 276 -12.16 -15.33 -27.74
N ARG A 277 -13.25 -16.04 -27.42
CA ARG A 277 -14.57 -15.77 -28.00
C ARG A 277 -15.07 -14.37 -27.62
N ALA A 278 -14.95 -13.98 -26.36
CA ALA A 278 -15.30 -12.65 -25.89
C ALA A 278 -14.45 -11.56 -26.56
N ARG A 279 -13.13 -11.76 -26.67
CA ARG A 279 -12.25 -10.81 -27.40
C ARG A 279 -12.64 -10.65 -28.86
N ALA A 280 -13.07 -11.72 -29.51
CA ALA A 280 -13.47 -11.68 -30.91
C ALA A 280 -14.85 -11.03 -31.13
N SER A 281 -15.73 -10.99 -30.12
CA SER A 281 -17.03 -10.30 -30.21
C SER A 281 -16.97 -8.81 -29.90
N LEU A 282 -15.93 -8.38 -29.18
CA LEU A 282 -15.73 -7.00 -28.76
C LEU A 282 -14.90 -6.19 -29.78
N PRO A 283 -14.99 -4.84 -29.77
CA PRO A 283 -14.16 -4.00 -30.63
C PRO A 283 -12.67 -4.13 -30.32
N ALA A 284 -11.82 -3.61 -31.21
CA ALA A 284 -10.39 -3.57 -30.95
C ALA A 284 -10.07 -2.73 -29.70
N PRO A 285 -9.12 -3.18 -28.85
CA PRO A 285 -8.76 -2.45 -27.64
C PRO A 285 -8.16 -1.08 -27.98
N THR A 286 -8.57 -0.05 -27.25
CA THR A 286 -7.91 1.26 -27.30
C THR A 286 -6.51 1.16 -26.69
N PRO A 287 -5.45 1.64 -27.38
CA PRO A 287 -4.11 1.68 -26.81
C PRO A 287 -4.04 2.54 -25.54
N PHE A 288 -3.13 2.21 -24.62
CA PHE A 288 -2.76 3.10 -23.54
C PHE A 288 -2.14 4.37 -24.15
N MET A 289 -2.67 5.55 -23.83
CA MET A 289 -2.00 6.81 -24.16
C MET A 289 -0.98 7.07 -23.08
N ASP A 290 0.31 6.89 -23.39
CA ASP A 290 1.39 6.92 -22.40
C ASP A 290 1.57 8.29 -21.73
N ALA A 291 1.62 8.29 -20.39
CA ALA A 291 2.41 9.23 -19.61
C ALA A 291 3.90 8.78 -19.64
N PRO A 292 4.89 9.67 -19.53
CA PRO A 292 6.29 9.35 -19.81
C PRO A 292 6.81 8.20 -18.94
N ALA A 293 7.49 7.25 -19.59
CA ALA A 293 8.02 6.03 -19.01
C ALA A 293 8.97 6.31 -17.83
N MET A 294 8.55 5.93 -16.62
CA MET A 294 9.46 5.68 -15.51
C MET A 294 10.09 4.30 -15.69
N ASN A 295 11.41 4.22 -15.53
CA ASN A 295 12.18 2.98 -15.62
C ASN A 295 11.89 2.09 -14.40
N ASP A 296 10.82 1.32 -14.45
CA ASP A 296 10.52 0.35 -13.41
C ASP A 296 10.96 -1.04 -13.89
N THR A 297 12.00 -1.58 -13.26
CA THR A 297 12.33 -3.01 -13.33
C THR A 297 11.69 -3.67 -12.12
N LEU A 298 10.94 -4.74 -12.35
CA LEU A 298 10.01 -5.20 -11.35
C LEU A 298 10.32 -6.55 -10.72
N VAL A 299 9.71 -6.67 -9.55
CA VAL A 299 9.73 -7.83 -8.67
C VAL A 299 8.34 -8.35 -8.44
N VAL A 300 8.28 -9.66 -8.40
CA VAL A 300 7.10 -10.44 -8.07
C VAL A 300 6.94 -10.47 -6.55
N GLY A 301 5.74 -10.08 -6.10
CA GLY A 301 5.24 -10.35 -4.75
C GLY A 301 5.66 -9.33 -3.71
N LEU A 302 4.86 -8.27 -3.55
CA LEU A 302 4.85 -7.47 -2.34
C LEU A 302 3.55 -6.66 -2.18
N ASP A 303 2.72 -7.04 -1.21
CA ASP A 303 1.48 -6.35 -0.87
C ASP A 303 1.82 -5.05 -0.10
N ASN A 304 1.35 -3.89 -0.60
CA ASN A 304 1.44 -2.60 0.08
C ASN A 304 0.08 -2.28 0.73
N PRO A 305 -0.03 -2.20 2.08
CA PRO A 305 -1.31 -2.01 2.74
C PRO A 305 -1.64 -0.51 2.82
N ALA A 306 -2.36 0.01 1.83
CA ALA A 306 -3.04 1.29 1.96
C ALA A 306 -4.42 1.21 1.29
N ALA A 307 -5.46 1.49 2.09
CA ALA A 307 -6.86 1.74 1.76
C ALA A 307 -7.85 0.56 1.92
N ALA A 308 -8.49 0.52 3.09
CA ALA A 308 -9.93 0.28 3.18
C ALA A 308 -10.46 0.97 4.45
N GLY A 309 -11.28 2.00 4.26
CA GLY A 309 -12.00 2.65 5.34
C GLY A 309 -13.25 3.30 4.79
N SER A 310 -14.42 2.84 5.23
CA SER A 310 -15.58 3.65 5.64
C SER A 310 -16.84 2.81 5.79
N GLY A 311 -17.50 2.94 6.94
CA GLY A 311 -18.94 3.20 6.98
C GLY A 311 -19.89 2.08 7.45
N LEU A 312 -20.07 2.02 8.78
CA LEU A 312 -21.37 2.08 9.51
C LEU A 312 -22.48 1.04 9.23
N GLY A 313 -22.89 0.34 10.29
CA GLY A 313 -24.33 0.17 10.61
C GLY A 313 -24.86 -1.23 10.95
N TYR A 314 -24.72 -1.65 12.21
CA TYR A 314 -25.75 -2.22 13.12
C TYR A 314 -26.68 -3.40 12.71
N GLU A 315 -26.51 -4.54 13.45
CA GLU A 315 -27.44 -5.58 14.01
C GLU A 315 -28.56 -6.25 13.13
N PRO A 316 -29.09 -7.49 13.43
CA PRO A 316 -29.26 -8.14 14.76
C PRO A 316 -29.14 -9.70 14.87
N GLY A 317 -29.08 -10.19 16.12
CA GLY A 317 -30.09 -11.11 16.70
C GLY A 317 -30.15 -12.62 16.38
N ALA A 318 -29.65 -13.44 17.33
CA ALA A 318 -30.30 -14.53 18.08
C ALA A 318 -31.05 -15.74 17.44
N GLY A 319 -30.76 -16.94 17.99
CA GLY A 319 -31.64 -18.13 18.09
C GLY A 319 -30.97 -19.43 17.62
N SER A 320 -30.42 -20.30 18.49
CA SER A 320 -31.06 -21.44 19.22
C SER A 320 -31.41 -22.62 18.27
N ASP A 321 -31.28 -23.93 18.53
CA ASP A 321 -31.23 -24.79 19.72
C ASP A 321 -30.67 -26.19 19.36
N VAL A 322 -29.97 -26.80 20.32
CA VAL A 322 -30.03 -28.20 20.85
C VAL A 322 -30.42 -29.39 19.93
N ALA A 323 -29.59 -30.45 19.93
CA ALA A 323 -29.87 -31.81 20.43
C ALA A 323 -29.23 -32.92 19.59
N ASP A 324 -28.53 -33.81 20.29
CA ASP A 324 -27.81 -34.97 19.78
C ASP A 324 -28.47 -36.28 20.23
N GLU A 325 -28.16 -37.34 19.48
CA GLU A 325 -28.20 -38.78 19.78
C GLU A 325 -29.53 -39.59 19.78
N VAL A 326 -29.50 -40.66 18.95
CA VAL A 326 -30.35 -41.85 19.04
C VAL A 326 -29.47 -43.10 18.79
N ASP A 327 -29.48 -43.98 19.80
CA ASP A 327 -29.53 -45.46 19.82
C ASP A 327 -28.63 -46.33 18.89
N ASP A 328 -28.03 -47.37 19.48
CA ASP A 328 -28.21 -48.78 19.08
C ASP A 328 -27.25 -49.70 19.88
N GLY A 329 -27.81 -50.65 20.62
CA GLY A 329 -27.08 -51.69 21.36
C GLY A 329 -26.86 -53.00 20.58
N TYR A 330 -26.01 -53.91 21.10
CA TYR A 330 -26.19 -55.37 21.04
C TYR A 330 -25.17 -56.11 21.93
N THR A 331 -25.66 -57.18 22.55
CA THR A 331 -25.05 -58.17 23.45
C THR A 331 -24.20 -59.24 22.74
N ASP A 332 -23.19 -59.85 23.39
CA ASP A 332 -22.96 -61.32 23.36
C ASP A 332 -21.90 -61.80 24.38
N TYR A 333 -22.15 -62.90 25.09
CA TYR A 333 -21.23 -63.63 25.98
C TYR A 333 -21.19 -65.09 25.53
N GLY A 334 -20.00 -65.59 25.17
CA GLY A 334 -19.76 -66.97 24.72
C GLY A 334 -18.75 -67.73 25.59
N ASP A 335 -19.10 -68.97 25.85
CA ASP A 335 -18.60 -70.01 26.77
C ASP A 335 -17.38 -70.82 26.22
N HIS A 336 -16.54 -71.37 27.13
CA HIS A 336 -16.06 -72.79 27.17
C HIS A 336 -14.60 -73.08 27.61
N ALA A 337 -14.51 -74.03 28.57
CA ALA A 337 -13.61 -75.20 28.77
C ALA A 337 -12.07 -75.02 28.93
N ASP A 338 -11.42 -75.42 30.03
CA ASP A 338 -11.09 -76.77 30.60
C ASP A 338 -9.69 -77.32 30.17
N TYR A 339 -9.06 -78.05 31.11
CA TYR A 339 -7.87 -78.94 31.09
C TYR A 339 -6.55 -78.55 31.82
N GLY A 340 -6.15 -79.44 32.74
CA GLY A 340 -4.77 -79.83 33.08
C GLY A 340 -4.31 -79.41 34.49
N ASP A 341 -4.40 -80.21 35.56
CA ASP A 341 -3.84 -81.54 35.90
C ASP A 341 -2.35 -81.53 36.33
N SER A 342 -2.05 -82.41 37.29
CA SER A 342 -0.78 -82.88 37.90
C SER A 342 -0.26 -82.27 39.24
N ASP A 343 -0.44 -83.10 40.29
CA ASP A 343 0.57 -83.71 41.17
C ASP A 343 1.30 -82.84 42.21
N GLU A 344 0.98 -83.01 43.51
CA GLU A 344 1.62 -83.89 44.51
C GLU A 344 2.96 -83.32 45.05
N PHE A 345 3.03 -83.12 46.38
CA PHE A 345 4.10 -83.54 47.30
C PHE A 345 3.90 -82.87 48.69
N ASP A 346 3.38 -83.68 49.61
CA ASP A 346 3.92 -84.03 50.94
C ASP A 346 4.53 -83.00 51.91
N ASP A 347 4.01 -83.15 53.14
CA ASP A 347 4.65 -83.18 54.46
C ASP A 347 4.92 -81.88 55.24
N ASP A 348 4.18 -81.80 56.37
CA ASP A 348 4.66 -81.65 57.76
C ASP A 348 5.46 -80.38 58.13
N ASP A 349 5.35 -79.75 59.30
CA ASP A 349 4.61 -79.94 60.55
C ASP A 349 4.98 -78.69 61.41
N PHE A 350 4.26 -78.51 62.52
CA PHE A 350 4.52 -77.70 63.71
C PHE A 350 3.89 -76.31 63.83
N GLY A 351 2.85 -76.27 64.67
CA GLY A 351 2.88 -75.34 65.82
C GLY A 351 1.56 -74.67 66.18
N GLU A 352 0.58 -75.43 66.67
CA GLU A 352 -0.57 -74.90 67.43
C GLU A 352 -0.12 -74.19 68.72
N TYR A 353 -0.72 -73.03 69.00
CA TYR A 353 -1.24 -72.71 70.32
C TYR A 353 -2.61 -72.04 70.16
N GLU A 354 -3.65 -72.77 70.57
CA GLU A 354 -4.98 -72.23 70.86
C GLU A 354 -4.89 -71.21 72.01
N ASP A 355 -5.75 -70.18 72.01
CA ASP A 355 -6.84 -70.15 73.00
C ASP A 355 -7.93 -69.11 72.72
N GLN A 356 -9.11 -69.40 73.26
CA GLN A 356 -10.42 -68.91 72.84
C GLN A 356 -10.96 -67.73 73.67
N ARG A 357 -11.52 -66.72 72.94
CA ARG A 357 -12.82 -66.03 73.20
C ARG A 357 -12.95 -65.13 74.48
N PRO A 358 -14.10 -64.46 74.74
CA PRO A 358 -14.58 -63.25 74.05
C PRO A 358 -15.12 -62.14 75.00
N ARG A 359 -15.62 -61.04 74.41
CA ARG A 359 -16.78 -60.18 74.82
C ARG A 359 -16.54 -58.76 75.36
N ARG A 360 -17.26 -57.85 74.67
CA ARG A 360 -18.10 -56.75 75.18
C ARG A 360 -17.37 -55.53 75.75
N GLY A 361 -17.14 -54.56 74.86
CA GLY A 361 -16.79 -53.17 75.17
C GLY A 361 -16.67 -52.26 73.93
N VAL A 362 -16.46 -52.86 72.75
CA VAL A 362 -16.11 -52.15 71.51
C VAL A 362 -17.27 -51.37 70.87
N ARG A 363 -18.53 -51.71 71.15
CA ARG A 363 -19.69 -51.09 70.47
C ARG A 363 -19.89 -49.61 70.83
N LEU A 364 -19.54 -49.19 72.04
CA LEU A 364 -19.65 -47.79 72.46
C LEU A 364 -18.52 -46.94 71.84
N PHE A 365 -17.31 -47.51 71.76
CA PHE A 365 -16.15 -46.84 71.16
C PHE A 365 -16.30 -46.67 69.65
N VAL A 366 -16.83 -47.69 68.95
CA VAL A 366 -17.17 -47.61 67.52
C VAL A 366 -18.31 -46.62 67.28
N ALA A 367 -19.34 -46.57 68.14
CA ALA A 367 -20.43 -45.60 67.99
C ALA A 367 -19.95 -44.15 68.19
N ILE A 368 -19.09 -43.89 69.17
CA ILE A 368 -18.51 -42.54 69.37
C ILE A 368 -17.56 -42.18 68.23
N ALA A 369 -16.74 -43.13 67.75
CA ALA A 369 -15.86 -42.89 66.59
C ALA A 369 -16.65 -42.59 65.31
N VAL A 370 -17.80 -43.26 65.09
CA VAL A 370 -18.69 -42.97 63.97
C VAL A 370 -19.36 -41.60 64.12
N ILE A 371 -19.79 -41.21 65.32
CA ILE A 371 -20.37 -39.88 65.55
C ILE A 371 -19.31 -38.77 65.37
N VAL A 372 -18.07 -38.98 65.84
CA VAL A 372 -16.96 -38.03 65.62
C VAL A 372 -16.55 -38.01 64.15
N ALA A 373 -16.60 -39.13 63.43
CA ALA A 373 -16.36 -39.18 62.00
C ALA A 373 -17.48 -38.47 61.21
N ILE A 374 -18.74 -38.59 61.61
CA ILE A 374 -19.87 -37.88 61.01
C ILE A 374 -19.82 -36.39 61.37
N ALA A 375 -19.45 -36.04 62.60
CA ALA A 375 -19.26 -34.64 63.00
C ALA A 375 -18.04 -34.02 62.31
N GLY A 376 -16.95 -34.79 62.13
CA GLY A 376 -15.76 -34.39 61.38
C GLY A 376 -16.04 -34.27 59.89
N ALA A 377 -16.83 -35.17 59.30
CA ALA A 377 -17.31 -35.08 57.92
C ALA A 377 -18.33 -33.95 57.74
N GLY A 378 -19.13 -33.65 58.78
CA GLY A 378 -20.05 -32.52 58.81
C GLY A 378 -19.33 -31.19 58.95
N VAL A 379 -18.27 -31.11 59.76
CA VAL A 379 -17.40 -29.93 59.89
C VAL A 379 -16.54 -29.77 58.65
N ALA A 380 -15.96 -30.83 58.09
CA ALA A 380 -15.22 -30.78 56.83
C ALA A 380 -16.14 -30.45 55.64
N GLY A 381 -17.35 -31.01 55.62
CA GLY A 381 -18.39 -30.69 54.64
C GLY A 381 -18.88 -29.26 54.76
N TRP A 382 -19.05 -28.73 55.98
CA TRP A 382 -19.39 -27.32 56.22
C TRP A 382 -18.21 -26.37 55.89
N TRP A 383 -16.98 -26.80 56.14
CA TRP A 383 -15.75 -26.05 55.82
C TRP A 383 -15.51 -25.98 54.30
N LEU A 384 -15.85 -27.03 53.55
CA LEU A 384 -15.81 -27.06 52.09
C LEU A 384 -17.03 -26.42 51.41
N ALA A 385 -18.20 -26.40 52.06
CA ALA A 385 -19.42 -25.86 51.46
C ALA A 385 -19.71 -24.39 51.81
N VAL A 386 -19.23 -23.87 52.95
CA VAL A 386 -19.56 -22.50 53.44
C VAL A 386 -18.35 -21.83 54.13
N GLY A 387 -17.19 -22.48 54.20
CA GLY A 387 -15.96 -21.93 54.79
C GLY A 387 -15.14 -21.07 53.81
N PRO A 388 -14.16 -20.30 54.30
CA PRO A 388 -13.36 -19.33 53.51
C PRO A 388 -12.49 -19.93 52.39
N GLY A 389 -12.63 -21.24 52.10
CA GLY A 389 -11.96 -21.95 51.01
C GLY A 389 -12.84 -22.19 49.78
N THR A 390 -14.05 -21.61 49.71
CA THR A 390 -14.86 -21.65 48.48
C THR A 390 -14.28 -20.68 47.46
N TYR A 391 -13.64 -21.22 46.43
CA TYR A 391 -13.19 -20.47 45.27
C TYR A 391 -14.38 -20.24 44.33
N SER A 392 -14.62 -18.99 43.95
CA SER A 392 -15.56 -18.63 42.88
C SER A 392 -14.76 -18.43 41.58
N PRO A 393 -15.29 -18.80 40.40
CA PRO A 393 -14.61 -18.48 39.14
C PRO A 393 -14.52 -16.96 38.96
N THR A 394 -13.36 -16.47 38.57
CA THR A 394 -13.16 -15.05 38.24
C THR A 394 -13.99 -14.68 37.00
N PRO A 395 -14.86 -13.65 37.06
CA PRO A 395 -15.64 -13.19 35.92
C PRO A 395 -14.76 -12.71 34.76
N ASP A 396 -15.22 -12.92 33.52
CA ASP A 396 -14.53 -12.39 32.34
C ASP A 396 -14.83 -10.90 32.17
N VAL A 397 -13.83 -10.08 32.49
CA VAL A 397 -13.86 -8.63 32.34
C VAL A 397 -12.81 -8.13 31.34
N VAL A 398 -12.16 -9.04 30.60
CA VAL A 398 -11.19 -8.68 29.56
C VAL A 398 -11.91 -7.95 28.42
N GLY A 399 -11.35 -6.82 27.97
CA GLY A 399 -11.95 -5.96 26.95
C GLY A 399 -12.98 -4.95 27.46
N GLN A 400 -13.49 -5.09 28.69
CA GLN A 400 -14.34 -4.08 29.32
C GLN A 400 -13.51 -2.84 29.70
N THR A 401 -14.16 -1.67 29.82
CA THR A 401 -13.51 -0.50 30.41
C THR A 401 -13.20 -0.73 31.88
N PHE A 402 -12.20 -0.04 32.43
CA PHE A 402 -11.84 -0.19 33.85
C PHE A 402 -13.04 0.07 34.78
N ASP A 403 -13.90 1.03 34.45
CA ASP A 403 -15.10 1.36 35.23
C ASP A 403 -16.17 0.25 35.15
N GLU A 404 -16.38 -0.34 33.97
CA GLU A 404 -17.29 -1.47 33.77
C GLU A 404 -16.78 -2.75 34.44
N ALA A 405 -15.48 -3.03 34.32
CA ALA A 405 -14.83 -4.16 34.99
C ALA A 405 -14.93 -4.01 36.53
N THR A 406 -14.77 -2.78 37.04
CA THR A 406 -14.95 -2.47 38.46
C THR A 406 -16.38 -2.76 38.91
N ALA A 407 -17.38 -2.34 38.13
CA ALA A 407 -18.78 -2.59 38.44
C ALA A 407 -19.13 -4.10 38.41
N THR A 408 -18.63 -4.82 37.42
CA THR A 408 -18.85 -6.26 37.25
C THR A 408 -18.21 -7.07 38.37
N LEU A 409 -16.97 -6.77 38.75
CA LEU A 409 -16.28 -7.45 39.86
C LEU A 409 -16.88 -7.09 41.22
N ALA A 410 -17.28 -5.83 41.43
CA ALA A 410 -17.94 -5.40 42.66
C ALA A 410 -19.31 -6.08 42.86
N ALA A 411 -20.04 -6.37 41.78
CA ALA A 411 -21.30 -7.12 41.84
C ALA A 411 -21.12 -8.55 42.37
N GLU A 412 -19.95 -9.15 42.15
CA GLU A 412 -19.56 -10.48 42.62
C GLU A 412 -18.79 -10.45 43.96
N GLY A 413 -18.69 -9.28 44.60
CA GLY A 413 -17.99 -9.11 45.89
C GLY A 413 -16.46 -9.12 45.80
N LEU A 414 -15.89 -9.01 44.59
CA LEU A 414 -14.46 -8.97 44.32
C LEU A 414 -13.96 -7.53 44.20
N ALA A 415 -12.74 -7.28 44.65
CA ALA A 415 -12.07 -5.99 44.45
C ALA A 415 -11.24 -6.01 43.16
N ILE A 416 -11.06 -4.86 42.53
CA ILE A 416 -10.19 -4.68 41.35
C ILE A 416 -9.01 -3.80 41.70
N GLU A 417 -7.81 -4.14 41.21
CA GLU A 417 -6.61 -3.33 41.37
C GLU A 417 -5.89 -3.20 40.03
N ALA A 418 -5.62 -1.97 39.59
CA ALA A 418 -4.77 -1.74 38.42
C ALA A 418 -3.31 -2.03 38.78
N THR A 419 -2.81 -3.16 38.32
CA THR A 419 -1.45 -3.65 38.66
C THR A 419 -0.38 -3.12 37.70
N ALA A 420 -0.75 -2.86 36.45
CA ALA A 420 0.12 -2.28 35.44
C ALA A 420 -0.68 -1.60 34.32
N GLU A 421 -0.01 -0.76 33.56
CA GLU A 421 -0.52 -0.17 32.31
C GLU A 421 0.39 -0.61 31.15
N GLN A 422 -0.19 -1.02 30.02
CA GLN A 422 0.56 -1.49 28.84
C GLN A 422 -0.06 -1.00 27.54
N TYR A 423 0.76 -0.73 26.52
CA TYR A 423 0.26 -0.40 25.18
C TYR A 423 -0.28 -1.66 24.49
N SER A 424 -1.38 -1.51 23.76
CA SER A 424 -2.03 -2.59 23.03
C SER A 424 -2.66 -2.05 21.76
N GLU A 425 -2.32 -2.64 20.61
CA GLU A 425 -2.95 -2.34 19.33
C GLU A 425 -4.44 -2.75 19.27
N PRO A 426 -4.85 -3.95 19.74
CA PRO A 426 -6.25 -4.38 19.64
C PRO A 426 -7.18 -3.83 20.73
N VAL A 427 -6.65 -3.40 21.89
CA VAL A 427 -7.46 -3.01 23.05
C VAL A 427 -7.42 -1.48 23.24
N PRO A 428 -8.56 -0.77 23.20
CA PRO A 428 -8.61 0.67 23.41
C PRO A 428 -8.03 1.12 24.75
N ALA A 429 -7.57 2.37 24.79
CA ALA A 429 -7.06 2.97 26.02
C ALA A 429 -8.15 2.98 27.11
N GLY A 430 -7.80 2.57 28.33
CA GLY A 430 -8.70 2.48 29.47
C GLY A 430 -9.46 1.16 29.61
N SER A 431 -9.27 0.20 28.71
CA SER A 431 -9.86 -1.14 28.79
C SER A 431 -8.91 -2.16 29.42
N VAL A 432 -9.47 -3.19 30.06
CA VAL A 432 -8.71 -4.27 30.70
C VAL A 432 -8.11 -5.19 29.64
N LEU A 433 -6.78 -5.31 29.64
CA LEU A 433 -5.99 -6.13 28.73
C LEU A 433 -5.91 -7.59 29.21
N THR A 434 -5.59 -7.79 30.49
CA THR A 434 -5.49 -9.10 31.14
C THR A 434 -5.87 -8.97 32.61
N THR A 435 -6.34 -10.08 33.20
CA THR A 435 -6.62 -10.19 34.63
C THR A 435 -5.76 -11.29 35.27
N ASP A 436 -5.41 -11.11 36.53
CA ASP A 436 -4.76 -12.11 37.39
C ASP A 436 -5.50 -12.17 38.73
N PRO A 437 -6.22 -13.26 39.05
CA PRO A 437 -6.37 -14.50 38.27
C PRO A 437 -7.12 -14.30 36.93
N GLY A 438 -6.88 -15.21 35.98
CA GLY A 438 -7.52 -15.18 34.66
C GLY A 438 -9.02 -15.54 34.69
N PRO A 439 -9.79 -15.27 33.62
CA PRO A 439 -11.21 -15.63 33.55
C PRO A 439 -11.43 -17.12 33.82
N GLY A 440 -12.34 -17.44 34.73
CA GLY A 440 -12.66 -18.81 35.15
C GLY A 440 -11.70 -19.42 36.18
N GLU A 441 -10.57 -18.79 36.50
CA GLU A 441 -9.68 -19.24 37.56
C GLU A 441 -10.28 -18.96 38.95
N GLY A 442 -9.99 -19.84 39.91
CA GLY A 442 -10.58 -19.77 41.24
C GLY A 442 -10.02 -18.62 42.07
N ILE A 443 -10.88 -17.71 42.51
CA ILE A 443 -10.56 -16.62 43.43
C ILE A 443 -11.37 -16.74 44.72
N ALA A 444 -10.78 -16.33 45.85
CA ALA A 444 -11.49 -16.28 47.13
C ALA A 444 -12.69 -15.31 47.03
N ALA A 445 -13.77 -15.58 47.76
CA ALA A 445 -15.03 -14.83 47.70
C ALA A 445 -14.93 -13.32 48.05
N SER A 446 -13.77 -12.85 48.51
CA SER A 446 -13.46 -11.43 48.75
C SER A 446 -12.07 -11.07 48.22
N GLY A 447 -11.61 -11.76 47.18
CA GLY A 447 -10.29 -11.58 46.59
C GLY A 447 -10.18 -10.31 45.76
N THR A 448 -8.95 -9.94 45.44
CA THR A 448 -8.62 -8.82 44.56
C THR A 448 -8.15 -9.38 43.23
N VAL A 449 -8.78 -8.94 42.15
CA VAL A 449 -8.37 -9.24 40.78
C VAL A 449 -7.43 -8.13 40.32
N GLY A 450 -6.18 -8.49 40.05
CA GLY A 450 -5.22 -7.60 39.42
C GLY A 450 -5.57 -7.45 37.95
N VAL A 451 -5.62 -6.21 37.45
CA VAL A 451 -5.87 -5.95 36.03
C VAL A 451 -4.74 -5.14 35.42
N VAL A 452 -4.44 -5.45 34.16
CA VAL A 452 -3.55 -4.63 33.33
C VAL A 452 -4.43 -3.76 32.44
N VAL A 453 -4.26 -2.44 32.51
CA VAL A 453 -5.07 -1.49 31.73
C VAL A 453 -4.32 -1.13 30.45
N SER A 454 -5.03 -1.15 29.32
CA SER A 454 -4.47 -0.72 28.04
C SER A 454 -4.27 0.79 28.01
N LEU A 455 -3.12 1.26 27.53
CA LEU A 455 -2.86 2.66 27.16
C LEU A 455 -3.28 2.95 25.71
N GLY A 456 -3.84 1.96 25.02
CA GLY A 456 -4.15 2.01 23.60
C GLY A 456 -2.90 1.81 22.72
N PRO A 457 -3.00 2.14 21.43
CA PRO A 457 -1.91 1.94 20.48
C PRO A 457 -0.75 2.90 20.74
N GLU A 458 0.49 2.39 20.71
CA GLU A 458 1.68 3.22 20.88
C GLU A 458 1.94 4.02 19.60
N ARG A 459 2.06 5.36 19.71
CA ARG A 459 2.25 6.25 18.57
C ARG A 459 3.34 7.28 18.85
N TYR A 460 4.17 7.55 17.86
CA TYR A 460 5.25 8.53 17.86
C TYR A 460 4.95 9.59 16.80
N ALA A 461 5.17 10.86 17.12
CA ALA A 461 4.97 11.95 16.16
C ALA A 461 6.19 12.07 15.24
N VAL A 462 5.96 12.19 13.93
CA VAL A 462 7.05 12.48 12.98
C VAL A 462 7.70 13.83 13.33
N PRO A 463 9.01 13.88 13.62
CA PRO A 463 9.67 15.11 14.03
C PRO A 463 9.77 16.14 12.90
N ASP A 464 9.74 17.43 13.24
CA ASP A 464 9.96 18.49 12.25
C ASP A 464 11.46 18.58 11.90
N VAL A 465 11.79 18.05 10.72
CA VAL A 465 13.14 18.03 10.16
C VAL A 465 13.28 18.94 8.94
N ARG A 466 12.30 19.83 8.70
CA ARG A 466 12.28 20.71 7.54
C ARG A 466 13.43 21.70 7.55
N GLY A 467 14.08 21.88 6.41
CA GLY A 467 15.28 22.73 6.29
C GLY A 467 16.55 22.13 6.91
N SER A 468 16.46 20.96 7.56
CA SER A 468 17.65 20.27 8.07
C SER A 468 18.38 19.55 6.94
N THR A 469 19.66 19.25 7.16
CA THR A 469 20.39 18.37 6.23
C THR A 469 19.84 16.94 6.33
N PRO A 470 19.93 16.12 5.26
CA PRO A 470 19.44 14.74 5.30
C PRO A 470 20.05 13.92 6.44
N LYS A 471 21.30 14.20 6.81
CA LYS A 471 21.98 13.54 7.92
C LYS A 471 21.35 13.90 9.28
N GLU A 472 21.16 15.19 9.54
CA GLU A 472 20.53 15.68 10.78
C GLU A 472 19.08 15.20 10.87
N ALA A 473 18.35 15.21 9.75
CA ALA A 473 16.98 14.71 9.67
C ALA A 473 16.90 13.22 10.01
N THR A 474 17.78 12.38 9.46
CA THR A 474 17.83 10.95 9.80
C THR A 474 18.15 10.75 11.28
N GLU A 475 19.09 11.50 11.85
CA GLU A 475 19.43 11.41 13.29
C GLU A 475 18.23 11.80 14.18
N ALA A 476 17.49 12.85 13.80
CA ALA A 476 16.29 13.29 14.52
C ALA A 476 15.15 12.28 14.44
N ILE A 477 14.91 11.68 13.26
CA ILE A 477 13.90 10.62 13.06
C ILE A 477 14.21 9.39 13.89
N VAL A 478 15.46 8.92 13.85
CA VAL A 478 15.89 7.75 14.65
C VAL A 478 15.82 8.04 16.14
N SER A 479 16.18 9.26 16.56
CA SER A 479 16.08 9.67 17.98
C SER A 479 14.63 9.78 18.46
N ALA A 480 13.68 9.97 17.54
CA ALA A 480 12.25 10.01 17.84
C ALA A 480 11.58 8.62 17.88
N GLY A 481 12.35 7.52 17.78
CA GLY A 481 11.81 6.15 17.81
C GLY A 481 11.21 5.67 16.48
N LEU A 482 11.54 6.37 15.38
CA LEU A 482 11.09 6.06 14.02
C LEU A 482 12.23 5.52 13.16
N ALA A 483 11.91 4.76 12.13
CA ALA A 483 12.91 4.23 11.21
C ALA A 483 13.24 5.25 10.11
N SER A 484 14.50 5.27 9.67
CA SER A 484 14.88 6.03 8.47
C SER A 484 14.34 5.33 7.22
N GLY A 485 13.50 6.03 6.46
CA GLY A 485 13.02 5.59 5.16
C GLY A 485 14.01 5.89 4.02
N GLY A 486 13.48 5.87 2.80
CA GLY A 486 14.15 6.25 1.56
C GLY A 486 14.38 7.75 1.43
N ARG A 487 15.16 8.11 0.40
CA ARG A 487 15.40 9.50 0.02
C ARG A 487 14.92 9.73 -1.41
N VAL A 488 14.01 10.68 -1.56
CA VAL A 488 13.50 11.13 -2.86
C VAL A 488 13.88 12.59 -3.03
N GLU A 489 14.13 13.01 -4.26
CA GLU A 489 14.46 14.40 -4.55
C GLU A 489 13.34 15.07 -5.37
N ALA A 490 12.85 16.21 -4.89
CA ALA A 490 11.78 16.98 -5.52
C ALA A 490 12.16 18.47 -5.59
N PHE A 491 11.58 19.19 -6.55
CA PHE A 491 11.72 20.65 -6.58
C PHE A 491 10.88 21.27 -5.46
N ASP A 492 11.40 22.33 -4.86
CA ASP A 492 10.75 23.10 -3.81
C ASP A 492 11.20 24.56 -3.91
N ASP A 493 10.23 25.47 -4.01
CA ASP A 493 10.49 26.90 -4.22
C ASP A 493 10.94 27.63 -2.94
N GLN A 494 10.73 27.03 -1.76
CA GLN A 494 11.01 27.65 -0.47
C GLN A 494 12.28 27.10 0.18
N ILE A 495 12.57 25.82 -0.02
CA ILE A 495 13.66 25.11 0.65
C ILE A 495 14.89 25.06 -0.27
N PRO A 496 16.07 25.51 0.19
CA PRO A 496 17.31 25.43 -0.58
C PRO A 496 17.66 24.01 -1.01
N ALA A 497 18.32 23.88 -2.16
CA ALA A 497 18.80 22.60 -2.66
C ALA A 497 19.68 21.87 -1.63
N GLY A 498 19.41 20.58 -1.42
CA GLY A 498 20.14 19.73 -0.50
C GLY A 498 19.61 19.70 0.94
N GLN A 499 18.54 20.44 1.25
CA GLN A 499 17.83 20.36 2.54
C GLN A 499 16.52 19.57 2.43
N VAL A 500 16.03 19.04 3.54
CA VAL A 500 14.75 18.31 3.57
C VAL A 500 13.60 19.29 3.39
N ALA A 501 12.81 19.08 2.34
CA ALA A 501 11.62 19.87 2.03
C ALA A 501 10.40 19.39 2.82
N ARG A 502 10.22 18.07 2.89
CA ARG A 502 9.14 17.40 3.61
C ARG A 502 9.49 15.94 3.90
N THR A 503 8.65 15.28 4.68
CA THR A 503 8.74 13.86 4.99
C THR A 503 7.49 13.13 4.53
N ASP A 504 7.60 11.82 4.34
CA ASP A 504 6.46 10.91 4.16
C ASP A 504 6.65 9.72 5.11
N PRO A 505 5.84 9.54 6.17
CA PRO A 505 4.65 10.32 6.53
C PRO A 505 4.92 11.81 6.87
N PRO A 506 3.91 12.69 6.74
CA PRO A 506 4.00 14.12 7.06
C PRO A 506 4.46 14.42 8.50
N ILE A 507 5.12 15.57 8.65
CA ILE A 507 5.57 16.08 9.97
C ILE A 507 4.38 16.22 10.92
N GLY A 508 4.54 15.66 12.13
CA GLY A 508 3.53 15.67 13.19
C GLY A 508 2.55 14.50 13.17
N ASP A 509 2.56 13.67 12.12
CA ASP A 509 1.63 12.53 12.05
C ASP A 509 1.95 11.49 13.14
N PRO A 510 0.93 10.97 13.85
CA PRO A 510 1.11 9.93 14.85
C PRO A 510 1.25 8.58 14.13
N VAL A 511 2.46 8.03 14.14
CA VAL A 511 2.78 6.77 13.48
C VAL A 511 3.25 5.71 14.48
N PRO A 512 3.10 4.40 14.19
CA PRO A 512 3.65 3.35 15.04
C PRO A 512 5.18 3.48 15.23
N PRO A 513 5.75 2.90 16.31
CA PRO A 513 7.20 2.77 16.44
C PRO A 513 7.81 2.06 15.21
N ASP A 514 9.07 2.40 14.91
CA ASP A 514 9.82 1.85 13.78
C ASP A 514 9.21 2.10 12.38
N THR A 515 8.22 2.99 12.27
CA THR A 515 7.68 3.39 10.96
C THR A 515 8.77 4.07 10.13
N PRO A 516 9.00 3.65 8.87
CA PRO A 516 9.96 4.31 7.99
C PRO A 516 9.45 5.69 7.57
N VAL A 517 10.26 6.72 7.80
CA VAL A 517 9.99 8.10 7.37
C VAL A 517 10.92 8.44 6.20
N ASP A 518 10.35 8.58 5.01
CA ASP A 518 11.04 8.97 3.80
C ASP A 518 11.37 10.46 3.82
N LEU A 519 12.57 10.81 3.36
CA LEU A 519 13.04 12.19 3.25
C LEU A 519 12.88 12.69 1.82
N ILE A 520 12.08 13.74 1.64
CA ILE A 520 11.98 14.44 0.36
C ILE A 520 12.95 15.63 0.42
N VAL A 521 14.06 15.53 -0.31
CA VAL A 521 15.11 16.55 -0.36
C VAL A 521 14.88 17.51 -1.51
N SER A 522 14.99 18.81 -1.23
CA SER A 522 14.83 19.86 -2.23
C SER A 522 15.95 19.82 -3.27
N LYS A 523 15.59 19.94 -4.54
CA LYS A 523 16.48 20.24 -5.67
C LYS A 523 16.65 21.75 -5.91
N GLY A 524 16.02 22.57 -5.08
CA GLY A 524 15.81 24.00 -5.32
C GLY A 524 14.52 24.25 -6.13
N PRO A 525 14.26 25.51 -6.52
CA PRO A 525 13.11 25.87 -7.35
C PRO A 525 13.19 25.19 -8.72
N GLU A 526 12.03 24.96 -9.33
CA GLU A 526 11.97 24.33 -10.66
C GLU A 526 12.60 25.23 -11.74
N PRO A 527 13.53 24.73 -12.59
CA PRO A 527 14.10 25.52 -13.68
C PRO A 527 13.08 25.78 -14.80
N VAL A 528 12.89 27.03 -15.17
CA VAL A 528 11.96 27.49 -16.21
C VAL A 528 12.73 28.14 -17.36
N GLU A 529 12.40 27.77 -18.59
CA GLU A 529 12.92 28.44 -19.79
C GLU A 529 12.08 29.67 -20.15
N LEU A 530 12.73 30.84 -20.29
CA LEU A 530 12.02 32.10 -20.57
C LEU A 530 11.51 32.17 -22.03
N PRO A 531 10.20 32.38 -22.26
CA PRO A 531 9.63 32.52 -23.59
C PRO A 531 10.02 33.85 -24.25
N ASP A 532 10.16 33.87 -25.58
CA ASP A 532 10.35 35.13 -26.30
C ASP A 532 9.07 35.98 -26.34
N ILE A 533 9.12 37.11 -25.66
CA ILE A 533 8.06 38.11 -25.57
C ILE A 533 8.37 39.42 -26.30
N THR A 534 9.51 39.50 -27.00
CA THR A 534 9.96 40.71 -27.71
C THR A 534 8.93 41.12 -28.77
N GLY A 535 8.59 42.42 -28.83
CA GLY A 535 7.60 42.96 -29.78
C GLY A 535 6.14 42.66 -29.46
N LYS A 536 5.83 41.86 -28.42
CA LYS A 536 4.45 41.61 -27.98
C LYS A 536 3.91 42.80 -27.18
N LYS A 537 2.57 42.89 -27.08
CA LYS A 537 1.89 43.87 -26.21
C LYS A 537 2.21 43.56 -24.74
N GLN A 538 2.41 44.59 -23.92
CA GLN A 538 2.77 44.46 -22.50
C GLN A 538 1.88 43.44 -21.75
N GLY A 539 0.55 43.53 -21.87
CA GLY A 539 -0.36 42.62 -21.16
C GLY A 539 -0.24 41.15 -21.60
N VAL A 540 0.07 40.89 -22.88
CA VAL A 540 0.30 39.52 -23.38
C VAL A 540 1.66 38.99 -22.94
N ALA A 541 2.66 39.86 -22.87
CA ALA A 541 4.00 39.52 -22.43
C ALA A 541 4.03 39.17 -20.94
N ILE A 542 3.41 39.99 -20.09
CA ILE A 542 3.28 39.73 -18.64
C ILE A 542 2.59 38.40 -18.40
N LYS A 543 1.42 38.18 -19.03
CA LYS A 543 0.68 36.94 -18.87
C LYS A 543 1.50 35.70 -19.24
N ARG A 544 2.26 35.75 -20.34
CA ARG A 544 3.11 34.63 -20.77
C ARG A 544 4.28 34.35 -19.84
N LEU A 545 4.85 35.38 -19.21
CA LEU A 545 5.91 35.22 -18.23
C LEU A 545 5.35 34.70 -16.89
N GLU A 546 4.18 35.18 -16.47
CA GLU A 546 3.47 34.65 -15.29
C GLU A 546 3.04 33.19 -15.50
N GLU A 547 2.55 32.83 -16.70
CA GLU A 547 2.26 31.43 -17.09
C GLU A 547 3.51 30.55 -17.09
N ALA A 548 4.70 31.12 -17.29
CA ALA A 548 5.97 30.41 -17.18
C ALA A 548 6.43 30.27 -15.71
N GLY A 549 5.76 30.90 -14.73
CA GLY A 549 6.12 30.79 -13.32
C GLY A 549 7.15 31.80 -12.84
N VAL A 550 7.35 32.92 -13.53
CA VAL A 550 8.28 34.00 -13.13
C VAL A 550 7.55 35.30 -12.78
N GLN A 551 8.16 36.12 -11.92
CA GLN A 551 7.65 37.44 -11.57
C GLN A 551 8.09 38.48 -12.61
N VAL A 552 7.27 39.49 -12.88
CA VAL A 552 7.55 40.49 -13.92
C VAL A 552 7.67 41.90 -13.36
N SER A 553 8.79 42.56 -13.64
CA SER A 553 8.99 44.00 -13.42
C SER A 553 8.95 44.73 -14.75
N ALA A 554 8.24 45.85 -14.86
CA ALA A 554 8.10 46.59 -16.11
C ALA A 554 8.63 48.02 -16.01
N VAL A 555 9.65 48.35 -16.80
CA VAL A 555 10.20 49.70 -16.96
C VAL A 555 9.77 50.27 -18.31
N LYS A 556 9.57 51.59 -18.40
CA LYS A 556 9.09 52.24 -19.64
C LYS A 556 10.14 53.19 -20.21
N GLU A 557 10.56 52.96 -21.46
CA GLU A 557 11.58 53.75 -22.17
C GLU A 557 11.09 54.21 -23.56
N PHE A 558 11.68 55.27 -24.10
CA PHE A 558 11.37 55.73 -25.45
C PHE A 558 12.07 54.85 -26.49
N SER A 559 11.39 54.57 -27.60
CA SER A 559 11.93 53.76 -28.69
C SER A 559 11.37 54.25 -30.03
N ASP A 560 12.28 54.51 -30.97
CA ASP A 560 11.93 54.88 -32.35
C ASP A 560 11.50 53.67 -33.21
N SER A 561 11.92 52.46 -32.83
CA SER A 561 11.73 51.24 -33.63
C SER A 561 10.55 50.37 -33.17
N VAL A 562 10.12 50.51 -31.92
CA VAL A 562 9.07 49.68 -31.32
C VAL A 562 7.86 50.54 -31.00
N ALA A 563 6.70 50.17 -31.54
CA ALA A 563 5.45 50.87 -31.29
C ALA A 563 5.09 50.94 -29.80
N GLN A 564 4.44 52.03 -29.38
CA GLN A 564 4.04 52.28 -28.00
C GLN A 564 3.25 51.09 -27.40
N GLY A 565 3.56 50.73 -26.15
CA GLY A 565 2.89 49.66 -25.41
C GLY A 565 3.35 48.24 -25.77
N ARG A 566 4.42 48.10 -26.56
CA ARG A 566 5.07 46.81 -26.86
C ARG A 566 6.41 46.67 -26.15
N VAL A 567 6.81 45.43 -25.90
CA VAL A 567 8.08 45.09 -25.24
C VAL A 567 9.24 45.32 -26.22
N VAL A 568 10.21 46.12 -25.79
CA VAL A 568 11.46 46.45 -26.48
C VAL A 568 12.51 45.38 -26.23
N SER A 569 12.68 45.00 -24.95
CA SER A 569 13.65 44.00 -24.53
C SER A 569 13.23 43.40 -23.19
N MET A 570 13.89 42.29 -22.82
CA MET A 570 13.76 41.69 -21.49
C MET A 570 15.11 41.22 -20.96
N SER A 571 15.22 41.18 -19.63
CA SER A 571 16.39 40.71 -18.90
C SER A 571 15.94 39.79 -17.75
N PRO A 572 16.39 38.52 -17.69
CA PRO A 572 17.30 37.82 -18.63
C PRO A 572 16.71 37.64 -20.04
N LYS A 573 17.55 37.26 -21.02
CA LYS A 573 17.16 37.12 -22.44
C LYS A 573 16.27 35.89 -22.67
N ALA A 574 15.58 35.85 -23.81
CA ALA A 574 14.78 34.69 -24.22
C ALA A 574 15.64 33.42 -24.29
N ALA A 575 15.01 32.27 -24.00
CA ALA A 575 15.66 30.96 -23.87
C ALA A 575 16.73 30.87 -22.76
N THR A 576 16.80 31.85 -21.84
CA THR A 576 17.58 31.71 -20.61
C THR A 576 16.77 30.86 -19.63
N VAL A 577 17.43 29.88 -19.00
CA VAL A 577 16.83 29.10 -17.90
C VAL A 577 17.01 29.88 -16.61
N VAL A 578 15.92 30.11 -15.90
CA VAL A 578 15.90 30.79 -14.59
C VAL A 578 15.11 29.95 -13.60
N ASP A 579 15.36 30.16 -12.32
CA ASP A 579 14.61 29.49 -11.26
C ASP A 579 13.16 30.02 -11.23
N SER A 580 12.19 29.14 -11.00
CA SER A 580 10.80 29.51 -10.73
C SER A 580 10.73 30.61 -9.66
N GLY A 581 9.85 31.59 -9.86
CA GLY A 581 9.69 32.75 -8.98
C GLY A 581 10.73 33.88 -9.18
N SER A 582 11.74 33.71 -10.04
CA SER A 582 12.70 34.77 -10.39
C SER A 582 12.02 36.00 -10.99
N THR A 583 12.60 37.19 -10.79
CA THR A 583 12.09 38.43 -11.40
C THR A 583 12.71 38.66 -12.78
N VAL A 584 11.87 38.79 -13.81
CA VAL A 584 12.23 39.20 -15.16
C VAL A 584 11.85 40.67 -15.37
N GLU A 585 12.81 41.48 -15.76
CA GLU A 585 12.57 42.88 -16.12
C GLU A 585 12.23 42.99 -17.62
N ILE A 586 11.14 43.67 -17.94
CA ILE A 586 10.73 43.99 -19.31
C ILE A 586 10.77 45.49 -19.54
N VAL A 587 11.33 45.89 -20.68
CA VAL A 587 11.33 47.29 -21.12
C VAL A 587 10.19 47.49 -22.11
N VAL A 588 9.28 48.42 -21.82
CA VAL A 588 8.09 48.71 -22.64
C VAL A 588 8.24 50.06 -23.33
N SER A 589 7.96 50.11 -24.62
CA SER A 589 8.07 51.34 -25.41
C SER A 589 7.01 52.38 -25.01
N LYS A 590 7.47 53.60 -24.73
CA LYS A 590 6.65 54.82 -24.62
C LYS A 590 6.30 55.43 -25.98
N GLY A 591 6.83 54.88 -27.08
CA GLY A 591 6.84 55.48 -28.41
C GLY A 591 8.14 56.27 -28.67
N PRO A 592 8.23 56.97 -29.81
CA PRO A 592 9.37 57.83 -30.14
C PRO A 592 9.54 58.93 -29.07
N PRO A 593 10.76 59.42 -28.82
CA PRO A 593 10.97 60.56 -27.95
C PRO A 593 10.22 61.79 -28.50
N PRO A 594 9.64 62.62 -27.62
CA PRO A 594 8.99 63.86 -28.05
C PRO A 594 10.01 64.80 -28.68
N VAL A 595 9.55 65.61 -29.62
CA VAL A 595 10.36 66.61 -30.33
C VAL A 595 9.93 68.00 -29.88
N GLU A 596 10.90 68.87 -29.67
CA GLU A 596 10.66 70.26 -29.32
C GLU A 596 10.19 71.04 -30.56
N VAL A 597 9.08 71.77 -30.42
CA VAL A 597 8.57 72.64 -31.49
C VAL A 597 9.54 73.83 -31.64
N PRO A 598 10.18 74.00 -32.80
CA PRO A 598 11.09 75.12 -33.03
C PRO A 598 10.32 76.45 -33.09
N ASP A 599 11.04 77.55 -32.89
CA ASP A 599 10.50 78.89 -33.16
C ASP A 599 10.51 79.14 -34.68
N LEU A 600 9.31 79.20 -35.27
CA LEU A 600 9.09 79.40 -36.69
C LEU A 600 8.56 80.80 -37.00
N ILE A 601 8.41 81.67 -36.00
CA ILE A 601 7.91 83.03 -36.17
C ILE A 601 8.86 83.83 -37.07
N ASP A 602 8.29 84.62 -38.00
CA ASP A 602 9.01 85.38 -39.03
C ASP A 602 9.79 84.53 -40.05
N MET A 603 9.65 83.20 -40.04
CA MET A 603 10.16 82.34 -41.12
C MET A 603 9.24 82.39 -42.35
N ARG A 604 9.81 82.19 -43.54
CA ARG A 604 9.01 81.98 -44.76
C ARG A 604 8.34 80.61 -44.72
N GLN A 605 7.12 80.51 -45.26
CA GLN A 605 6.32 79.27 -45.27
C GLN A 605 7.14 78.03 -45.67
N ASP A 606 7.82 78.06 -46.81
CA ASP A 606 8.59 76.89 -47.31
C ASP A 606 9.70 76.44 -46.34
N ASN A 607 10.36 77.39 -45.68
CA ASN A 607 11.42 77.08 -44.72
C ASN A 607 10.84 76.55 -43.41
N ALA A 608 9.69 77.06 -42.97
CA ALA A 608 9.02 76.60 -41.78
C ALA A 608 8.47 75.17 -41.96
N VAL A 609 7.89 74.87 -43.13
CA VAL A 609 7.44 73.52 -43.49
C VAL A 609 8.63 72.55 -43.54
N ALA A 610 9.72 72.91 -44.23
CA ALA A 610 10.90 72.05 -44.32
C ALA A 610 11.53 71.76 -42.94
N GLU A 611 11.52 72.73 -42.03
CA GLU A 611 12.05 72.55 -40.67
C GLU A 611 11.15 71.64 -39.81
N LEU A 612 9.82 71.77 -39.92
CA LEU A 612 8.87 70.86 -39.29
C LEU A 612 8.99 69.43 -39.82
N GLU A 613 9.08 69.27 -41.15
CA GLU A 613 9.24 67.96 -41.80
C GLU A 613 10.54 67.27 -41.38
N ARG A 614 11.65 68.03 -41.26
CA ARG A 614 12.95 67.54 -40.77
C ARG A 614 12.86 66.99 -39.35
N LEU A 615 12.02 67.58 -38.52
CA LEU A 615 11.77 67.18 -37.13
C LEU A 615 10.73 66.05 -37.00
N GLY A 616 10.09 65.66 -38.12
CA GLY A 616 9.05 64.64 -38.14
C GLY A 616 7.70 65.15 -37.63
N LEU A 617 7.46 66.46 -37.73
CA LEU A 617 6.19 67.13 -37.43
C LEU A 617 5.42 67.38 -38.74
N VAL A 618 4.10 67.54 -38.64
CA VAL A 618 3.24 67.79 -39.81
C VAL A 618 2.88 69.27 -39.83
N ALA A 619 3.11 69.95 -40.94
CA ALA A 619 2.70 71.35 -41.09
C ALA A 619 1.25 71.43 -41.63
N GLU A 620 0.39 72.18 -40.94
CA GLU A 620 -0.92 72.60 -41.45
C GLU A 620 -0.91 74.12 -41.64
N ILE A 621 -1.34 74.58 -42.81
CA ILE A 621 -1.29 76.00 -43.18
C ILE A 621 -2.69 76.59 -43.06
N ASP A 622 -2.80 77.65 -42.26
CA ASP A 622 -4.01 78.46 -42.10
C ASP A 622 -3.79 79.84 -42.77
N ASP A 623 -4.25 79.94 -44.02
CA ASP A 623 -4.12 81.15 -44.84
C ASP A 623 -5.27 82.13 -44.54
N GLY A 624 -4.95 83.32 -44.03
CA GLY A 624 -5.92 84.41 -43.91
C GLY A 624 -6.33 85.00 -45.26
N GLU A 625 -7.48 85.70 -45.34
CA GLU A 625 -8.04 86.23 -46.60
C GLU A 625 -7.12 87.25 -47.35
N VAL A 626 -6.01 87.70 -46.77
CA VAL A 626 -4.99 88.55 -47.43
C VAL A 626 -3.57 88.22 -46.92
N THR A 627 -2.85 87.30 -47.59
CA THR A 627 -1.45 86.96 -47.29
C THR A 627 -0.48 87.71 -48.23
N ARG A 628 0.12 88.82 -47.77
CA ARG A 628 1.01 89.68 -48.60
C ARG A 628 2.50 89.42 -48.35
N LEU A 629 2.89 88.84 -47.22
CA LEU A 629 4.30 88.72 -46.81
C LEU A 629 4.84 87.27 -46.84
N ASN A 630 3.96 86.27 -46.92
CA ASN A 630 4.28 84.84 -46.96
C ASN A 630 5.21 84.41 -45.81
N ARG A 631 4.89 84.87 -44.60
CA ARG A 631 5.65 84.62 -43.38
C ARG A 631 4.73 84.14 -42.26
N VAL A 632 5.26 83.26 -41.42
CA VAL A 632 4.57 82.77 -40.22
C VAL A 632 4.51 83.91 -39.20
N PHE A 633 3.31 84.28 -38.76
CA PHE A 633 3.13 85.28 -37.69
C PHE A 633 2.61 84.65 -36.39
N ASP A 634 2.05 83.44 -36.46
CA ASP A 634 1.56 82.69 -35.32
C ASP A 634 1.72 81.19 -35.60
N GLN A 635 2.03 80.43 -34.55
CA GLN A 635 2.17 78.99 -34.59
C GLN A 635 1.48 78.34 -33.39
N SER A 636 0.88 77.18 -33.61
CA SER A 636 0.31 76.35 -32.54
C SER A 636 0.63 74.89 -32.81
N PRO A 637 1.30 74.16 -31.91
CA PRO A 637 1.70 74.53 -30.53
C PRO A 637 2.84 75.56 -30.43
N SER A 638 3.11 76.07 -29.21
CA SER A 638 4.05 77.19 -29.00
C SER A 638 5.52 76.78 -29.16
N PRO A 639 6.44 77.70 -29.50
CA PRO A 639 7.88 77.42 -29.50
C PRO A 639 8.37 76.87 -28.16
N GLY A 640 9.22 75.84 -28.19
CA GLY A 640 9.77 75.17 -27.00
C GLY A 640 8.86 74.11 -26.37
N GLU A 641 7.67 73.88 -26.93
CA GLU A 641 6.76 72.84 -26.44
C GLU A 641 7.20 71.44 -26.91
N LEU A 642 7.19 70.44 -26.02
CA LEU A 642 7.55 69.06 -26.35
C LEU A 642 6.31 68.31 -26.85
N VAL A 643 6.28 68.03 -28.16
CA VAL A 643 5.16 67.35 -28.81
C VAL A 643 5.56 65.96 -29.33
N PRO A 644 4.63 64.99 -29.39
CA PRO A 644 4.89 63.73 -30.07
C PRO A 644 5.30 63.92 -31.53
N ARG A 645 6.15 63.04 -32.05
CA ARG A 645 6.41 62.97 -33.50
C ARG A 645 5.10 62.74 -34.25
N GLY A 646 4.93 63.44 -35.37
CA GLY A 646 3.72 63.42 -36.18
C GLY A 646 2.61 64.38 -35.72
N THR A 647 2.84 65.18 -34.66
CA THR A 647 1.91 66.24 -34.27
C THR A 647 1.79 67.29 -35.37
N THR A 648 0.56 67.72 -35.64
CA THR A 648 0.27 68.82 -36.55
C THR A 648 0.57 70.15 -35.88
N VAL A 649 1.44 70.95 -36.49
CA VAL A 649 1.73 72.34 -36.14
C VAL A 649 1.00 73.23 -37.13
N ILE A 650 0.04 73.99 -36.62
CA ILE A 650 -0.74 74.97 -37.39
C ILE A 650 0.11 76.23 -37.52
N LEU A 651 0.42 76.61 -38.75
CA LEU A 651 1.13 77.83 -39.09
C LEU A 651 0.14 78.82 -39.70
N ARG A 652 -0.01 79.99 -39.06
CA ARG A 652 -0.79 81.09 -39.65
C ARG A 652 0.11 82.03 -40.41
N ILE A 653 -0.25 82.31 -41.65
CA ILE A 653 0.55 83.08 -42.60
C ILE A 653 -0.09 84.47 -42.82
N ILE A 654 0.73 85.52 -42.94
CA ILE A 654 0.33 86.91 -43.26
C ILE A 654 1.08 87.50 -44.45
#